data_AF-A0A927C3P3-F1
#
_entry.id   AF-A0A927C3P3-F1
#
_cell.length_a   1.000
_cell.length_b   1.000
_cell.length_c   1.000
_cell.angle_alpha   90.00
_cell.angle_beta   90.00
_cell.angle_gamma   90.00
#
_symmetry.space_group_name_H-M   'P 1'
#
loop_
_entity.id
_entity.type
_entity.pdbx_description
1 polymer ?
#
loop_
_entity_poly.entity_id
_entity_poly.type
_entity_poly.pdbx_seq_one_letter_code
_entity_poly.pdbx_strand_id
1 'polypeptide(L)'
;MSQEAKDKCHRTPKEELTFRLGKRFSSLVEWAFDNGLQEELEIIYLLLGLNPNIVGIANLAEEFDHPESREILKDWSGHSYTDRLRRFTTTFIRNTQISSRHAAISPSGTIEQVRRQFPEFEKRTFLLTLYTTVLSPSKDASIYSERRRLRMWLAVQAAERIVESNNVADKEISQAARFLALGHGNSRWRLVDQLLTAAKRFRADAPENFDRFSDSLRLASRQVGADTSGDRAASRFLNAINSIAAGESTPYPELKTLIYDERRFASAPPISTIQYESDSGACELVLGHDTEDEQSEFTWVVPTDPTDSPEQQQRSSNSFFIQRAEESHYLPWSYDGVLPPELPVLDRWIDRSLRSTERTMALGGVLVWLSCRFGRSLYFAQLIKISDQLGDEWSITTDLCHLQRQSPQRRNSWQPNNETTSLVEPFSREIQLELPKQLTAALEYVTSNLIGDEPQLGQLWQSFCSDPVERWFNDVCREHFPRISSSKLAQVSGLRAYQQTGDHNLGRLVSSAPNSGLPGACGYASWDIKAIEKGLSLTTSSSANDNVNILGSLLVPLESVIQLEIRHATQRIKNTLIEGDWLSFHNQFAQYCVIALYAATGCRHLRDPFESLAHFNWQYRLVYINDKTDDGLHSGRLVPLPESVCALLRSYVKYLAKLADAISTLRPELASKLAMLLEGRSTPLPMFFKLDSALKWHSMGDHDLPGGELLQWSLPANVFRHRYAQRLARSGVSIEVIDGWMGHAERGAATYSDYSPRSRLSDFKQYKKELEELFGSLLFELEAFDELEPNFSEFFLDATGYREPIRFGFAERRWNRSQDLKRVIREAKTDIALATQITPLASMSAQELDKLVQRMLYRDGSLPHPYSAIRLQLLIKEADLAGAAAKSAIKRRVVNVRPERSLLTDEVPTQLGRLELVEKWSKKAKRQYIKAQLSKAKALQMGAVLFCIEKRISYLRMIRDIACGHHFHVIQHKKTYFLEYSETLIVDLHLKLTRHLHLKLTHPICLIMA
;
A
#
# COMPACT_ATOMS: atom_id res chain seq x y z
N MET A 1 10.14 -51.09 16.75
CA MET A 1 10.61 -49.71 17.01
C MET A 1 11.70 -49.77 18.06
N SER A 2 12.91 -49.30 17.74
CA SER A 2 14.06 -49.29 18.67
C SER A 2 13.81 -48.34 19.86
N GLN A 3 14.54 -48.52 20.96
CA GLN A 3 14.45 -47.63 22.14
C GLN A 3 14.72 -46.16 21.78
N GLU A 4 15.55 -45.90 20.76
CA GLU A 4 15.77 -44.57 20.14
C GLU A 4 14.50 -43.95 19.53
N ALA A 5 13.58 -44.76 19.02
CA ALA A 5 12.31 -44.27 18.47
C ALA A 5 11.29 -43.90 19.56
N LYS A 6 11.46 -44.43 20.80
CA LYS A 6 10.62 -44.04 21.95
C LYS A 6 11.11 -42.73 22.59
N ASP A 7 12.42 -42.49 22.63
CA ASP A 7 13.00 -41.26 23.19
C ASP A 7 12.81 -40.00 22.32
N LYS A 8 12.52 -40.17 21.02
CA LYS A 8 12.16 -39.04 20.12
C LYS A 8 10.78 -38.44 20.39
N CYS A 9 9.90 -39.12 21.12
CA CYS A 9 8.49 -38.72 21.25
C CYS A 9 8.20 -37.72 22.40
N HIS A 10 9.21 -37.33 23.19
CA HIS A 10 9.03 -36.52 24.41
C HIS A 10 10.00 -35.36 24.60
N ARG A 11 10.87 -35.03 23.63
CA ARG A 11 11.80 -33.89 23.76
C ARG A 11 11.11 -32.59 23.36
N THR A 12 11.28 -31.56 24.18
CA THR A 12 10.89 -30.20 23.81
C THR A 12 11.76 -29.70 22.65
N PRO A 13 11.29 -28.75 21.81
CA PRO A 13 12.10 -28.17 20.72
C PRO A 13 13.47 -27.63 21.17
N LYS A 14 13.55 -27.11 22.41
CA LYS A 14 14.77 -26.64 23.06
C LYS A 14 15.78 -27.77 23.33
N GLU A 15 15.29 -28.91 23.83
CA GLU A 15 16.13 -30.09 24.10
C GLU A 15 16.62 -30.74 22.81
N GLU A 16 15.81 -30.72 21.76
CA GLU A 16 16.19 -31.22 20.45
C GLU A 16 17.30 -30.36 19.81
N LEU A 17 17.16 -29.03 19.81
CA LEU A 17 18.23 -28.15 19.32
C LEU A 17 19.51 -28.28 20.16
N THR A 18 19.40 -28.35 21.49
CA THR A 18 20.56 -28.56 22.38
C THR A 18 21.25 -29.90 22.12
N PHE A 19 20.48 -30.96 21.84
CA PHE A 19 21.03 -32.26 21.48
C PHE A 19 21.79 -32.22 20.14
N ARG A 20 21.25 -31.52 19.14
CA ARG A 20 21.88 -31.36 17.81
C ARG A 20 23.17 -30.53 17.87
N LEU A 21 23.16 -29.39 18.55
CA LEU A 21 24.34 -28.50 18.63
C LEU A 21 25.40 -28.99 19.62
N GLY A 22 24.97 -29.71 20.66
CA GLY A 22 25.80 -30.26 21.73
C GLY A 22 25.68 -29.48 23.05
N LYS A 23 25.97 -30.15 24.17
CA LYS A 23 25.80 -29.60 25.54
C LYS A 23 26.52 -28.28 25.80
N ARG A 24 27.64 -27.99 25.11
CA ARG A 24 28.37 -26.72 25.24
C ARG A 24 27.56 -25.50 24.74
N PHE A 25 26.56 -25.72 23.89
CA PHE A 25 25.67 -24.69 23.38
C PHE A 25 24.40 -24.51 24.23
N SER A 26 24.20 -25.25 25.33
CA SER A 26 22.93 -25.25 26.08
C SER A 26 22.51 -23.85 26.55
N SER A 27 23.44 -23.06 27.10
CA SER A 27 23.16 -21.68 27.52
C SER A 27 22.89 -20.74 26.35
N LEU A 28 23.46 -21.01 25.18
CA LEU A 28 23.25 -20.22 23.97
C LEU A 28 21.91 -20.57 23.30
N VAL A 29 21.52 -21.84 23.33
CA VAL A 29 20.22 -22.31 22.87
C VAL A 29 19.12 -21.73 23.75
N GLU A 30 19.29 -21.77 25.07
CA GLU A 30 18.36 -21.15 26.02
C GLU A 30 18.16 -19.66 25.73
N TRP A 31 19.25 -18.91 25.63
CA TRP A 31 19.18 -17.49 25.26
C TRP A 31 18.52 -17.25 23.90
N ALA A 32 18.81 -18.09 22.91
CA ALA A 32 18.23 -17.94 21.57
C ALA A 32 16.71 -18.16 21.59
N PHE A 33 16.19 -19.14 22.35
CA PHE A 33 14.75 -19.35 22.50
C PHE A 33 14.07 -18.17 23.20
N ASP A 34 14.67 -17.62 24.26
CA ASP A 34 14.12 -16.48 25.00
C ASP A 34 14.02 -15.20 24.15
N ASN A 35 14.79 -15.11 23.06
CA ASN A 35 14.82 -13.97 22.15
C ASN A 35 14.23 -14.28 20.76
N GLY A 36 13.70 -15.48 20.53
CA GLY A 36 13.15 -15.90 19.23
C GLY A 36 14.19 -15.98 18.09
N LEU A 37 15.42 -16.40 18.40
CA LEU A 37 16.61 -16.46 17.52
C LEU A 37 17.11 -17.89 17.26
N GLN A 38 16.28 -18.91 17.51
CA GLN A 38 16.69 -20.31 17.43
C GLN A 38 17.15 -20.74 16.02
N GLU A 39 16.52 -20.22 14.97
CA GLU A 39 16.92 -20.56 13.59
C GLU A 39 18.22 -19.86 13.19
N GLU A 40 18.39 -18.58 13.55
CA GLU A 40 19.61 -17.84 13.27
C GLU A 40 20.83 -18.47 13.95
N LEU A 41 20.67 -18.96 15.19
CA LEU A 41 21.70 -19.69 15.88
C LEU A 41 22.15 -20.93 15.10
N GLU A 42 21.19 -21.72 14.61
CA GLU A 42 21.46 -22.95 13.88
C GLU A 42 22.08 -22.66 12.50
N ILE A 43 21.62 -21.61 11.80
CA ILE A 43 22.24 -21.15 10.54
C ILE A 43 23.70 -20.78 10.76
N ILE A 44 24.00 -19.97 11.79
CA ILE A 44 25.38 -19.55 12.09
C ILE A 44 26.25 -20.74 12.48
N TYR A 45 25.70 -21.68 13.25
CA TYR A 45 26.39 -22.92 13.62
C TYR A 45 26.82 -23.72 12.37
N LEU A 46 25.91 -23.90 11.41
CA LEU A 46 26.19 -24.62 10.18
C LEU A 46 27.14 -23.83 9.26
N LEU A 47 26.92 -22.53 9.11
CA LEU A 47 27.73 -21.62 8.29
C LEU A 47 29.19 -21.60 8.70
N LEU A 48 29.47 -21.61 10.01
CA LEU A 48 30.85 -21.63 10.53
C LEU A 48 31.45 -23.05 10.60
N GLY A 49 30.67 -24.08 10.27
CA GLY A 49 31.08 -25.47 10.38
C GLY A 49 31.37 -25.88 11.83
N LEU A 50 30.63 -25.33 12.80
CA LEU A 50 30.81 -25.64 14.21
C LEU A 50 30.42 -27.09 14.51
N ASN A 51 30.91 -27.58 15.64
CA ASN A 51 30.59 -28.89 16.18
C ASN A 51 30.56 -28.82 17.71
N PRO A 52 30.14 -29.87 18.44
CA PRO A 52 30.04 -29.84 19.90
C PRO A 52 31.34 -29.47 20.64
N ASN A 53 32.50 -29.55 19.99
CA ASN A 53 33.81 -29.22 20.56
C ASN A 53 34.32 -27.82 20.18
N ILE A 54 33.75 -27.19 19.14
CA ILE A 54 34.19 -25.89 18.61
C ILE A 54 33.07 -24.87 18.76
N VAL A 55 33.24 -23.93 19.69
CA VAL A 55 32.28 -22.84 19.94
C VAL A 55 32.89 -21.54 19.42
N GLY A 56 32.53 -21.15 18.20
CA GLY A 56 33.12 -20.00 17.49
C GLY A 56 32.11 -18.94 17.03
N ILE A 57 30.91 -18.90 17.63
CA ILE A 57 29.82 -18.00 17.25
C ILE A 57 30.26 -16.52 17.27
N ALA A 58 31.01 -16.12 18.29
CA ALA A 58 31.48 -14.74 18.44
C ALA A 58 32.43 -14.27 17.33
N ASN A 59 33.16 -15.16 16.65
CA ASN A 59 34.02 -14.77 15.53
C ASN A 59 33.22 -14.13 14.39
N LEU A 60 31.99 -14.61 14.12
CA LEU A 60 31.09 -13.97 13.14
C LEU A 60 30.50 -12.68 13.72
N ALA A 61 30.09 -12.70 14.99
CA ALA A 61 29.48 -11.53 15.62
C ALA A 61 30.42 -10.33 15.65
N GLU A 62 31.67 -10.53 16.06
CA GLU A 62 32.71 -9.49 16.05
C GLU A 62 33.00 -8.99 14.64
N GLU A 63 33.08 -9.89 13.65
CA GLU A 63 33.26 -9.50 12.25
C GLU A 63 32.12 -8.58 11.76
N PHE A 64 30.88 -8.82 12.22
CA PHE A 64 29.69 -8.05 11.84
C PHE A 64 29.48 -6.78 12.67
N ASP A 65 30.29 -6.52 13.71
CA ASP A 65 30.13 -5.37 14.60
C ASP A 65 31.22 -4.29 14.46
N HIS A 66 32.20 -4.51 13.59
CA HIS A 66 33.16 -3.46 13.25
C HIS A 66 32.47 -2.20 12.67
N PRO A 67 33.07 -1.00 12.82
CA PRO A 67 32.50 0.24 12.30
C PRO A 67 32.10 0.16 10.82
N GLU A 68 32.95 -0.44 9.98
CA GLU A 68 32.67 -0.61 8.56
C GLU A 68 31.58 -1.65 8.30
N SER A 69 31.50 -2.71 9.12
CA SER A 69 30.44 -3.73 9.02
C SER A 69 29.07 -3.15 9.32
N ARG A 70 28.98 -2.22 10.29
CA ARG A 70 27.72 -1.55 10.62
C ARG A 70 27.20 -0.70 9.45
N GLU A 71 28.09 -0.03 8.72
CA GLU A 71 27.73 0.69 7.48
C GLU A 71 27.35 -0.29 6.36
N ILE A 72 28.08 -1.39 6.17
CA ILE A 72 27.74 -2.42 5.17
C ILE A 72 26.36 -3.03 5.44
N LEU A 73 26.04 -3.33 6.71
CA LEU A 73 24.73 -3.87 7.10
C LEU A 73 23.60 -2.85 6.94
N LYS A 74 23.90 -1.56 6.97
CA LYS A 74 22.95 -0.50 6.66
C LYS A 74 22.67 -0.44 5.17
N ASP A 75 23.72 -0.50 4.34
CA ASP A 75 23.58 -0.57 2.87
C ASP A 75 22.80 -1.81 2.42
N TRP A 76 22.98 -2.94 3.10
CA TRP A 76 22.33 -4.21 2.78
C TRP A 76 21.01 -4.44 3.54
N SER A 77 20.45 -3.40 4.15
CA SER A 77 19.16 -3.49 4.85
C SER A 77 18.02 -3.87 3.89
N GLY A 78 17.13 -4.76 4.33
CA GLY A 78 16.04 -5.31 3.51
C GLY A 78 16.32 -6.70 2.97
N HIS A 79 17.60 -7.10 2.86
CA HIS A 79 17.96 -8.45 2.42
C HIS A 79 17.75 -9.45 3.55
N SER A 80 16.87 -10.44 3.33
CA SER A 80 16.36 -11.35 4.37
C SER A 80 17.47 -12.02 5.20
N TYR A 81 18.49 -12.58 4.54
CA TYR A 81 19.60 -13.26 5.21
C TYR A 81 20.54 -12.29 5.92
N THR A 82 20.69 -11.07 5.40
CA THR A 82 21.49 -10.03 6.05
C THR A 82 20.82 -9.57 7.34
N ASP A 83 19.50 -9.36 7.31
CA ASP A 83 18.72 -8.93 8.47
C ASP A 83 18.65 -10.02 9.55
N ARG A 84 18.53 -11.30 9.16
CA ARG A 84 18.64 -12.45 10.10
C ARG A 84 19.98 -12.45 10.84
N LEU A 85 21.09 -12.36 10.10
CA LEU A 85 22.43 -12.34 10.71
C LEU A 85 22.63 -11.09 11.58
N ARG A 86 22.22 -9.91 11.11
CA ARG A 86 22.29 -8.64 11.86
C ARG A 86 21.48 -8.70 13.15
N ARG A 87 20.26 -9.24 13.11
CA ARG A 87 19.38 -9.40 14.28
C ARG A 87 20.06 -10.26 15.34
N PHE A 88 20.65 -11.38 14.93
CA PHE A 88 21.38 -12.27 15.84
C PHE A 88 22.61 -11.58 16.44
N THR A 89 23.50 -11.03 15.60
CA THR A 89 24.79 -10.47 16.07
C THR A 89 24.59 -9.25 16.96
N THR A 90 23.65 -8.36 16.62
CA THR A 90 23.31 -7.18 17.42
C THR A 90 22.78 -7.59 18.81
N THR A 91 21.88 -8.58 18.86
CA THR A 91 21.31 -9.06 20.13
C THR A 91 22.35 -9.81 20.96
N PHE A 92 23.20 -10.62 20.33
CA PHE A 92 24.28 -11.36 20.98
C PHE A 92 25.30 -10.43 21.65
N ILE A 93 25.74 -9.38 20.94
CA ILE A 93 26.76 -8.46 21.45
C ILE A 93 26.23 -7.58 22.58
N ARG A 94 24.96 -7.15 22.49
CA ARG A 94 24.31 -6.38 23.56
C ARG A 94 24.15 -7.18 24.85
N ASN A 95 24.04 -8.51 24.77
CA ASN A 95 23.96 -9.37 25.95
C ASN A 95 25.36 -9.73 26.47
N THR A 96 25.90 -8.91 27.37
CA THR A 96 27.25 -9.06 27.93
C THR A 96 27.49 -10.38 28.67
N GLN A 97 26.44 -10.98 29.23
CA GLN A 97 26.55 -12.28 29.93
C GLN A 97 26.76 -13.44 28.95
N ILE A 98 26.05 -13.45 27.84
CA ILE A 98 26.15 -14.50 26.82
C ILE A 98 27.41 -14.30 25.97
N SER A 99 27.70 -13.06 25.54
CA SER A 99 28.87 -12.77 24.69
C SER A 99 30.20 -13.03 25.40
N SER A 100 30.32 -12.71 26.70
CA SER A 100 31.52 -13.02 27.49
C SER A 100 31.74 -14.51 27.71
N ARG A 101 30.66 -15.29 27.84
CA ARG A 101 30.71 -16.75 28.03
C ARG A 101 31.10 -17.51 26.76
N HIS A 102 30.86 -16.90 25.59
CA HIS A 102 31.11 -17.48 24.27
C HIS A 102 32.04 -16.58 23.44
N ALA A 103 33.19 -16.19 24.02
CA ALA A 103 34.17 -15.29 23.39
C ALA A 103 34.74 -15.85 22.06
N ALA A 104 35.20 -14.95 21.18
CA ALA A 104 35.77 -15.33 19.89
C ALA A 104 37.07 -16.14 20.06
N ILE A 105 37.27 -17.09 19.16
CA ILE A 105 38.48 -17.91 19.12
C ILE A 105 39.63 -17.08 18.53
N SER A 106 40.70 -16.90 19.30
CA SER A 106 41.90 -16.17 18.88
C SER A 106 42.73 -16.95 17.85
N PRO A 107 43.42 -16.27 16.92
CA PRO A 107 44.28 -16.92 15.93
C PRO A 107 45.52 -17.57 16.56
N SER A 108 45.79 -18.83 16.21
CA SER A 108 47.03 -19.52 16.58
C SER A 108 48.20 -19.09 15.68
N GLY A 109 48.97 -18.07 16.07
CA GLY A 109 50.26 -17.74 15.47
C GLY A 109 50.23 -17.41 13.95
N THR A 110 50.99 -18.14 13.14
CA THR A 110 51.10 -17.91 11.68
C THR A 110 49.82 -18.32 10.93
N ILE A 111 49.61 -17.82 9.71
CA ILE A 111 48.42 -18.19 8.90
C ILE A 111 48.33 -19.71 8.67
N GLU A 112 49.47 -20.39 8.53
CA GLU A 112 49.52 -21.84 8.37
C GLU A 112 49.09 -22.57 9.64
N GLN A 113 49.39 -22.00 10.81
CA GLN A 113 48.94 -22.51 12.10
C GLN A 113 47.43 -22.26 12.26
N VAL A 114 46.92 -21.05 11.93
CA VAL A 114 45.48 -20.74 11.93
C VAL A 114 44.70 -21.68 11.00
N ARG A 115 45.23 -22.00 9.81
CA ARG A 115 44.60 -22.96 8.88
C ARG A 115 44.56 -24.40 9.40
N ARG A 116 45.42 -24.76 10.35
CA ARG A 116 45.45 -26.07 11.02
C ARG A 116 44.71 -26.07 12.36
N GLN A 117 44.27 -24.89 12.84
CA GLN A 117 43.60 -24.71 14.12
C GLN A 117 42.25 -25.43 14.19
N PHE A 118 41.59 -25.60 13.05
CA PHE A 118 40.26 -26.21 12.95
C PHE A 118 40.27 -27.45 12.03
N PRO A 119 39.58 -28.54 12.41
CA PRO A 119 39.45 -29.73 11.57
C PRO A 119 38.59 -29.44 10.32
N GLU A 120 38.83 -30.21 9.26
CA GLU A 120 38.09 -30.12 7.99
C GLU A 120 38.04 -28.70 7.39
N PHE A 121 39.11 -27.91 7.52
CA PHE A 121 39.24 -26.54 6.97
C PHE A 121 38.77 -26.42 5.51
N GLU A 122 39.03 -27.43 4.67
CA GLU A 122 38.63 -27.39 3.27
C GLU A 122 37.14 -27.60 3.03
N LYS A 123 36.44 -28.26 3.95
CA LYS A 123 35.06 -28.73 3.75
C LYS A 123 34.05 -28.10 4.70
N ARG A 124 34.42 -27.71 5.91
CA ARG A 124 33.46 -27.24 6.94
C ARG A 124 33.85 -25.92 7.61
N THR A 125 35.08 -25.80 8.11
CA THR A 125 35.48 -24.68 9.00
C THR A 125 36.14 -23.51 8.26
N PHE A 126 35.97 -23.42 6.93
CA PHE A 126 36.62 -22.40 6.09
C PHE A 126 36.22 -20.96 6.45
N LEU A 127 34.94 -20.69 6.75
CA LEU A 127 34.48 -19.36 7.17
C LEU A 127 34.92 -19.02 8.59
N LEU A 128 34.88 -19.97 9.53
CA LEU A 128 35.43 -19.78 10.87
C LEU A 128 36.91 -19.39 10.80
N THR A 129 37.69 -20.13 10.00
CA THR A 129 39.11 -19.85 9.79
C THR A 129 39.34 -18.49 9.13
N LEU A 130 38.48 -18.10 8.19
CA LEU A 130 38.51 -16.77 7.58
C LEU A 130 38.30 -15.69 8.64
N TYR A 131 37.32 -15.84 9.55
CA TYR A 131 37.01 -14.86 10.60
C TYR A 131 38.01 -14.86 11.78
N THR A 132 38.68 -15.98 12.03
CA THR A 132 39.83 -16.04 12.93
C THR A 132 41.08 -15.36 12.32
N THR A 133 41.18 -15.29 10.99
CA THR A 133 42.29 -14.59 10.32
C THR A 133 42.06 -13.07 10.36
N VAL A 134 43.02 -12.33 10.90
CA VAL A 134 42.95 -10.87 10.98
C VAL A 134 42.93 -10.26 9.58
N LEU A 135 41.96 -9.37 9.31
CA LEU A 135 41.84 -8.68 8.03
C LEU A 135 43.07 -7.82 7.77
N SER A 136 43.65 -7.94 6.57
CA SER A 136 44.82 -7.13 6.23
C SER A 136 44.46 -5.64 6.12
N PRO A 137 45.19 -4.74 6.79
CA PRO A 137 44.96 -3.32 6.62
C PRO A 137 45.29 -2.90 5.18
N SER A 138 44.70 -1.78 4.76
CA SER A 138 45.02 -1.10 3.50
C SER A 138 45.31 0.37 3.81
N LYS A 139 46.20 0.99 3.03
CA LYS A 139 46.42 2.44 3.11
C LYS A 139 45.21 3.23 2.60
N ASP A 140 44.37 2.61 1.78
CA ASP A 140 43.10 3.13 1.33
C ASP A 140 41.98 2.56 2.22
N ALA A 141 41.38 3.43 3.03
CA ALA A 141 40.27 3.09 3.92
C ALA A 141 39.06 2.52 3.16
N SER A 142 38.83 2.98 1.92
CA SER A 142 37.75 2.45 1.09
C SER A 142 38.01 0.99 0.71
N ILE A 143 39.24 0.64 0.32
CA ILE A 143 39.58 -0.73 -0.06
C ILE A 143 39.53 -1.66 1.17
N TYR A 144 39.92 -1.16 2.35
CA TYR A 144 39.79 -1.92 3.59
C TYR A 144 38.32 -2.27 3.89
N SER A 145 37.41 -1.30 3.76
CA SER A 145 35.96 -1.54 3.89
C SER A 145 35.46 -2.56 2.85
N GLU A 146 35.93 -2.49 1.60
CA GLU A 146 35.55 -3.43 0.54
C GLU A 146 36.05 -4.86 0.78
N ARG A 147 37.25 -5.04 1.34
CA ARG A 147 37.73 -6.36 1.74
C ARG A 147 36.85 -6.98 2.81
N ARG A 148 36.36 -6.17 3.75
CA ARG A 148 35.40 -6.60 4.78
C ARG A 148 34.04 -6.93 4.18
N ARG A 149 33.53 -6.08 3.28
CA ARG A 149 32.30 -6.31 2.51
C ARG A 149 32.34 -7.67 1.79
N LEU A 150 33.46 -8.03 1.15
CA LEU A 150 33.63 -9.34 0.52
C LEU A 150 33.57 -10.52 1.53
N ARG A 151 34.17 -10.38 2.71
CA ARG A 151 34.12 -11.43 3.76
C ARG A 151 32.71 -11.61 4.31
N MET A 152 31.96 -10.52 4.47
CA MET A 152 30.56 -10.57 4.91
C MET A 152 29.66 -11.14 3.82
N TRP A 153 29.91 -10.79 2.56
CA TRP A 153 29.17 -11.32 1.40
C TRP A 153 29.25 -12.85 1.34
N LEU A 154 30.41 -13.45 1.59
CA LEU A 154 30.56 -14.91 1.66
C LEU A 154 29.73 -15.56 2.78
N ALA A 155 29.58 -14.90 3.94
CA ALA A 155 28.70 -15.40 5.01
C ALA A 155 27.23 -15.35 4.58
N VAL A 156 26.78 -14.22 4.02
CA VAL A 156 25.39 -14.08 3.58
C VAL A 156 25.06 -15.10 2.48
N GLN A 157 25.96 -15.28 1.50
CA GLN A 157 25.85 -16.29 0.44
C GLN A 157 25.85 -17.73 0.97
N ALA A 158 26.56 -18.01 2.07
CA ALA A 158 26.53 -19.31 2.73
C ALA A 158 25.22 -19.53 3.48
N ALA A 159 24.72 -18.52 4.19
CA ALA A 159 23.42 -18.58 4.89
C ALA A 159 22.27 -18.84 3.90
N GLU A 160 22.27 -18.14 2.76
CA GLU A 160 21.30 -18.34 1.68
C GLU A 160 21.30 -19.80 1.18
N ARG A 161 22.49 -20.36 0.87
CA ARG A 161 22.61 -21.75 0.41
C ARG A 161 22.22 -22.80 1.46
N ILE A 162 22.44 -22.53 2.74
CA ILE A 162 22.00 -23.39 3.85
C ILE A 162 20.48 -23.45 3.89
N VAL A 163 19.81 -22.30 3.76
CA VAL A 163 18.35 -22.22 3.88
C VAL A 163 17.65 -22.71 2.60
N GLU A 164 18.08 -22.24 1.42
CA GLU A 164 17.40 -22.50 0.14
C GLU A 164 17.75 -23.87 -0.47
N SER A 165 18.99 -24.33 -0.28
CA SER A 165 19.51 -25.54 -0.94
C SER A 165 19.95 -26.64 0.03
N ASN A 166 19.79 -26.44 1.33
CA ASN A 166 20.32 -27.31 2.39
C ASN A 166 21.83 -27.60 2.21
N ASN A 167 22.57 -26.67 1.59
CA ASN A 167 23.98 -26.83 1.27
C ASN A 167 24.81 -26.17 2.37
N VAL A 168 25.17 -26.98 3.38
CA VAL A 168 25.96 -26.55 4.54
C VAL A 168 27.44 -26.34 4.25
N ALA A 169 27.91 -26.72 3.06
CA ALA A 169 29.31 -26.70 2.69
C ALA A 169 29.47 -26.54 1.16
N ASP A 170 29.54 -25.30 0.71
CA ASP A 170 29.68 -24.97 -0.71
C ASP A 170 31.16 -24.94 -1.15
N LYS A 171 31.47 -25.63 -2.25
CA LYS A 171 32.84 -25.74 -2.79
C LYS A 171 33.41 -24.40 -3.24
N GLU A 172 32.59 -23.53 -3.83
CA GLU A 172 33.04 -22.25 -4.37
C GLU A 172 33.26 -21.26 -3.23
N ILE A 173 32.35 -21.21 -2.25
CA ILE A 173 32.54 -20.40 -1.03
C ILE A 173 33.79 -20.85 -0.28
N SER A 174 34.02 -22.16 -0.14
CA SER A 174 35.25 -22.70 0.44
C SER A 174 36.49 -22.25 -0.34
N GLN A 175 36.48 -22.34 -1.67
CA GLN A 175 37.61 -21.87 -2.49
C GLN A 175 37.89 -20.37 -2.29
N ALA A 176 36.87 -19.53 -2.28
CA ALA A 176 37.00 -18.10 -2.05
C ALA A 176 37.52 -17.78 -0.63
N ALA A 177 36.91 -18.36 0.41
CA ALA A 177 37.30 -18.13 1.80
C ALA A 177 38.76 -18.56 2.07
N ARG A 178 39.19 -19.70 1.54
CA ARG A 178 40.57 -20.18 1.67
C ARG A 178 41.58 -19.30 0.94
N PHE A 179 41.17 -18.72 -0.19
CA PHE A 179 42.00 -17.75 -0.91
C PHE A 179 42.16 -16.46 -0.11
N LEU A 180 41.12 -16.01 0.61
CA LEU A 180 41.10 -14.77 1.40
C LEU A 180 41.73 -14.90 2.80
N ALA A 181 41.93 -16.11 3.32
CA ALA A 181 42.66 -16.35 4.56
C ALA A 181 44.18 -16.10 4.37
N LEU A 182 44.56 -14.83 4.19
CA LEU A 182 45.90 -14.33 3.84
C LEU A 182 46.50 -13.48 4.97
N GLY A 183 47.84 -13.43 5.02
CA GLY A 183 48.59 -12.53 5.91
C GLY A 183 48.69 -11.10 5.42
N HIS A 184 49.08 -10.20 6.33
CA HIS A 184 49.22 -8.75 6.12
C HIS A 184 50.12 -8.35 4.93
N GLY A 185 51.10 -9.18 4.55
CA GLY A 185 52.07 -8.90 3.48
C GLY A 185 51.90 -9.75 2.22
N ASN A 186 50.81 -10.51 2.07
CA ASN A 186 50.67 -11.43 0.95
C ASN A 186 50.41 -10.69 -0.38
N SER A 187 51.18 -11.03 -1.42
CA SER A 187 51.06 -10.40 -2.75
C SER A 187 49.70 -10.63 -3.42
N ARG A 188 48.95 -11.66 -3.02
CA ARG A 188 47.60 -11.95 -3.54
C ARG A 188 46.55 -10.91 -3.17
N TRP A 189 46.79 -10.09 -2.14
CA TRP A 189 45.91 -8.96 -1.83
C TRP A 189 45.81 -7.97 -3.01
N ARG A 190 46.84 -7.87 -3.86
CA ARG A 190 46.79 -7.02 -5.07
C ARG A 190 45.68 -7.45 -6.02
N LEU A 191 45.49 -8.77 -6.21
CA LEU A 191 44.42 -9.31 -7.04
C LEU A 191 43.05 -9.01 -6.44
N VAL A 192 42.91 -9.20 -5.13
CA VAL A 192 41.66 -8.92 -4.40
C VAL A 192 41.32 -7.44 -4.50
N ASP A 193 42.29 -6.55 -4.31
CA ASP A 193 42.09 -5.10 -4.42
C ASP A 193 41.75 -4.67 -5.86
N GLN A 194 42.35 -5.30 -6.88
CA GLN A 194 42.00 -5.07 -8.28
C GLN A 194 40.55 -5.48 -8.57
N LEU A 195 40.14 -6.67 -8.11
CA LEU A 195 38.75 -7.15 -8.22
C LEU A 195 37.77 -6.17 -7.55
N LEU A 196 38.04 -5.76 -6.31
CA LEU A 196 37.18 -4.86 -5.55
C LEU A 196 37.14 -3.46 -6.16
N THR A 197 38.26 -2.97 -6.68
CA THR A 197 38.32 -1.67 -7.39
C THR A 197 37.49 -1.72 -8.67
N ALA A 198 37.58 -2.80 -9.46
CA ALA A 198 36.76 -2.98 -10.64
C ALA A 198 35.27 -3.09 -10.29
N ALA A 199 34.92 -3.91 -9.28
CA ALA A 199 33.54 -4.04 -8.79
C ALA A 199 32.97 -2.69 -8.35
N LYS A 200 33.75 -1.88 -7.63
CA LYS A 200 33.34 -0.54 -7.20
C LYS A 200 33.06 0.41 -8.37
N ARG A 201 33.81 0.29 -9.49
CA ARG A 201 33.56 1.11 -10.69
C ARG A 201 32.22 0.79 -11.36
N PHE A 202 31.82 -0.48 -11.40
CA PHE A 202 30.54 -0.89 -12.00
C PHE A 202 29.31 -0.34 -11.26
N ARG A 203 29.45 -0.02 -9.98
CA ARG A 203 28.38 0.52 -9.13
C ARG A 203 28.57 1.99 -8.75
N ALA A 204 29.50 2.69 -9.40
CA ALA A 204 29.73 4.12 -9.15
C ALA A 204 28.42 4.90 -9.31
N ASP A 205 28.19 5.89 -8.42
CA ASP A 205 27.02 6.77 -8.40
C ASP A 205 25.65 6.14 -8.06
N ALA A 206 25.61 4.86 -7.69
CA ALA A 206 24.41 4.17 -7.21
C ALA A 206 24.50 3.86 -5.71
N PRO A 207 23.36 3.83 -4.98
CA PRO A 207 23.36 3.37 -3.59
C PRO A 207 23.76 1.89 -3.51
N GLU A 208 24.54 1.55 -2.49
CA GLU A 208 25.01 0.18 -2.26
C GLU A 208 23.84 -0.71 -1.82
N ASN A 209 23.80 -1.95 -2.31
CA ASN A 209 22.93 -3.02 -1.80
C ASN A 209 23.60 -4.38 -2.07
N PHE A 210 23.05 -5.46 -1.48
CA PHE A 210 23.65 -6.80 -1.56
C PHE A 210 23.71 -7.34 -3.00
N ASP A 211 22.63 -7.13 -3.73
CA ASP A 211 22.39 -7.58 -5.10
C ASP A 211 23.37 -6.94 -6.12
N ARG A 212 23.50 -5.61 -6.08
CA ARG A 212 24.44 -4.83 -6.91
C ARG A 212 25.87 -5.21 -6.59
N PHE A 213 26.19 -5.44 -5.31
CA PHE A 213 27.51 -5.90 -4.93
C PHE A 213 27.83 -7.26 -5.58
N SER A 214 26.90 -8.21 -5.52
CA SER A 214 27.01 -9.53 -6.17
C SER A 214 27.20 -9.41 -7.69
N ASP A 215 26.33 -8.66 -8.38
CA ASP A 215 26.44 -8.45 -9.82
C ASP A 215 27.75 -7.76 -10.23
N SER A 216 28.19 -6.77 -9.44
CA SER A 216 29.44 -6.06 -9.69
C SER A 216 30.67 -6.97 -9.52
N LEU A 217 30.64 -7.91 -8.57
CA LEU A 217 31.69 -8.93 -8.41
C LEU A 217 31.72 -9.91 -9.59
N ARG A 218 30.55 -10.25 -10.16
CA ARG A 218 30.45 -11.10 -11.35
C ARG A 218 31.08 -10.43 -12.58
N LEU A 219 30.76 -9.16 -12.81
CA LEU A 219 31.37 -8.38 -13.90
C LEU A 219 32.87 -8.19 -13.69
N ALA A 220 33.28 -7.81 -12.48
CA ALA A 220 34.68 -7.57 -12.15
C ALA A 220 35.53 -8.84 -12.24
N SER A 221 35.01 -10.01 -11.83
CA SER A 221 35.74 -11.27 -11.94
C SER A 221 35.99 -11.69 -13.39
N ARG A 222 35.03 -11.45 -14.29
CA ARG A 222 35.21 -11.65 -15.75
C ARG A 222 36.24 -10.68 -16.33
N GLN A 223 36.19 -9.41 -15.94
CA GLN A 223 37.13 -8.40 -16.43
C GLN A 223 38.57 -8.68 -15.97
N VAL A 224 38.78 -8.93 -14.68
CA VAL A 224 40.11 -9.22 -14.12
C VAL A 224 40.61 -10.61 -14.53
N GLY A 225 39.68 -11.54 -14.80
CA GLY A 225 39.98 -12.89 -15.29
C GLY A 225 40.71 -12.90 -16.63
N ALA A 226 40.37 -11.97 -17.54
CA ALA A 226 41.03 -11.86 -18.85
C ALA A 226 42.54 -11.62 -18.73
N ASP A 227 42.95 -10.83 -17.72
CA ASP A 227 44.35 -10.42 -17.50
C ASP A 227 45.17 -11.44 -16.68
N THR A 228 44.54 -12.46 -16.09
CA THR A 228 45.15 -13.36 -15.08
C THR A 228 45.29 -14.81 -15.53
N SER A 229 45.16 -15.06 -16.84
CA SER A 229 45.16 -16.36 -17.54
C SER A 229 46.35 -17.30 -17.23
N GLY A 230 47.43 -16.82 -16.58
CA GLY A 230 48.62 -17.62 -16.22
C GLY A 230 48.69 -18.09 -14.76
N ASP A 231 47.89 -17.55 -13.84
CA ASP A 231 47.89 -17.94 -12.42
C ASP A 231 46.69 -18.84 -12.11
N ARG A 232 46.94 -20.14 -11.90
CA ARG A 232 45.89 -21.13 -11.59
C ARG A 232 45.16 -20.83 -10.29
N ALA A 233 45.83 -20.27 -9.28
CA ALA A 233 45.20 -19.95 -8.00
C ALA A 233 44.31 -18.72 -8.12
N ALA A 234 44.76 -17.70 -8.86
CA ALA A 234 43.95 -16.53 -9.21
C ALA A 234 42.73 -16.91 -10.05
N SER A 235 42.91 -17.73 -11.07
CA SER A 235 41.83 -18.20 -11.96
C SER A 235 40.76 -18.96 -11.18
N ARG A 236 41.15 -19.87 -10.28
CA ARG A 236 40.20 -20.59 -9.40
C ARG A 236 39.42 -19.65 -8.49
N PHE A 237 40.09 -18.67 -7.89
CA PHE A 237 39.43 -17.67 -7.04
C PHE A 237 38.41 -16.84 -7.82
N LEU A 238 38.79 -16.31 -8.99
CA LEU A 238 37.88 -15.48 -9.80
C LEU A 238 36.71 -16.29 -10.34
N ASN A 239 36.92 -17.55 -10.74
CA ASN A 239 35.85 -18.46 -11.14
C ASN A 239 34.90 -18.74 -9.98
N ALA A 240 35.42 -18.98 -8.77
CA ALA A 240 34.59 -19.18 -7.58
C ALA A 240 33.74 -17.93 -7.29
N ILE A 241 34.31 -16.72 -7.37
CA ILE A 241 33.54 -15.47 -7.21
C ILE A 241 32.43 -15.36 -8.28
N ASN A 242 32.75 -15.65 -9.55
CA ASN A 242 31.76 -15.61 -10.63
C ASN A 242 30.63 -16.64 -10.43
N SER A 243 30.95 -17.86 -10.00
CA SER A 243 29.98 -18.93 -9.72
C SER A 243 29.10 -18.61 -8.51
N ILE A 244 29.70 -18.12 -7.42
CA ILE A 244 28.93 -17.71 -6.23
C ILE A 244 27.96 -16.58 -6.59
N ALA A 245 28.45 -15.56 -7.31
CA ALA A 245 27.64 -14.41 -7.74
C ALA A 245 26.58 -14.77 -8.80
N ALA A 246 26.76 -15.85 -9.56
CA ALA A 246 25.75 -16.38 -10.47
C ALA A 246 24.64 -17.17 -9.75
N GLY A 247 24.78 -17.41 -8.44
CA GLY A 247 23.85 -18.22 -7.66
C GLY A 247 24.08 -19.73 -7.81
N GLU A 248 25.23 -20.15 -8.33
CA GLU A 248 25.57 -21.58 -8.41
C GLU A 248 25.77 -22.14 -7.00
N SER A 249 25.18 -23.31 -6.73
CA SER A 249 25.29 -24.02 -5.44
C SER A 249 25.92 -25.39 -5.69
N THR A 250 27.17 -25.55 -5.24
CA THR A 250 27.98 -26.73 -5.50
C THR A 250 28.34 -27.42 -4.19
N PRO A 251 27.51 -28.38 -3.71
CA PRO A 251 27.76 -29.08 -2.46
C PRO A 251 28.91 -30.10 -2.58
N TYR A 252 29.52 -30.45 -1.45
CA TYR A 252 30.36 -31.64 -1.35
C TYR A 252 29.49 -32.92 -1.37
N PRO A 253 29.72 -33.88 -2.30
CA PRO A 253 28.90 -35.08 -2.43
C PRO A 253 28.78 -35.91 -1.14
N GLU A 254 29.86 -35.97 -0.36
CA GLU A 254 29.95 -36.70 0.91
C GLU A 254 29.09 -36.10 2.04
N LEU A 255 28.71 -34.82 1.93
CA LEU A 255 27.94 -34.09 2.93
C LEU A 255 26.45 -33.94 2.53
N LYS A 256 26.08 -34.40 1.33
CA LYS A 256 24.71 -34.32 0.79
C LYS A 256 23.73 -35.27 1.48
N THR A 257 24.23 -36.32 2.14
CA THR A 257 23.46 -37.46 2.68
C THR A 257 23.07 -37.34 4.16
N LEU A 258 23.50 -36.30 4.88
CA LEU A 258 23.40 -36.22 6.34
C LEU A 258 22.20 -35.43 6.90
N ILE A 259 21.32 -34.90 6.05
CA ILE A 259 20.20 -34.05 6.49
C ILE A 259 18.93 -34.40 5.70
N TYR A 260 18.10 -35.29 6.25
CA TYR A 260 16.76 -35.58 5.73
C TYR A 260 15.74 -35.00 6.71
N ASP A 261 15.41 -33.73 6.52
CA ASP A 261 14.18 -33.11 7.03
C ASP A 261 13.84 -31.97 6.07
N GLU A 262 12.79 -32.13 5.26
CA GLU A 262 12.54 -31.28 4.08
C GLU A 262 12.15 -29.82 4.42
N ARG A 263 12.02 -29.45 5.70
CA ARG A 263 11.69 -28.08 6.15
C ARG A 263 12.39 -27.71 7.47
N ARG A 264 13.73 -27.60 7.43
CA ARG A 264 14.54 -27.30 8.63
C ARG A 264 14.54 -25.83 9.05
N PHE A 265 14.35 -24.91 8.12
CA PHE A 265 14.35 -23.46 8.36
C PHE A 265 13.09 -22.85 7.76
N ALA A 266 12.52 -21.84 8.41
CA ALA A 266 11.52 -21.01 7.75
C ALA A 266 12.21 -20.29 6.58
N SER A 267 11.76 -20.59 5.36
CA SER A 267 11.99 -19.71 4.22
C SER A 267 11.41 -18.35 4.57
N ALA A 268 12.03 -17.25 4.11
CA ALA A 268 11.33 -15.96 4.15
C ALA A 268 9.94 -16.19 3.55
N PRO A 269 8.84 -15.82 4.24
CA PRO A 269 7.53 -16.01 3.68
C PRO A 269 7.57 -15.29 2.33
N PRO A 270 7.35 -15.99 1.20
CA PRO A 270 7.20 -15.28 -0.05
C PRO A 270 6.12 -14.27 0.22
N ILE A 271 6.38 -12.99 -0.08
CA ILE A 271 5.26 -12.06 -0.11
C ILE A 271 4.33 -12.69 -1.12
N SER A 272 3.13 -13.01 -0.64
CA SER A 272 2.04 -13.39 -1.51
C SER A 272 1.83 -12.17 -2.39
N THR A 273 2.51 -12.18 -3.53
CA THR A 273 1.97 -11.61 -4.76
C THR A 273 0.53 -12.02 -4.71
N ILE A 274 -0.34 -11.02 -4.59
CA ILE A 274 -1.77 -11.27 -4.69
C ILE A 274 -1.94 -11.71 -6.14
N GLN A 275 -1.85 -13.02 -6.34
CA GLN A 275 -2.26 -13.67 -7.57
C GLN A 275 -3.77 -13.66 -7.49
N TYR A 276 -4.31 -12.69 -8.18
CA TYR A 276 -5.73 -12.56 -8.36
C TYR A 276 -6.08 -13.33 -9.63
N GLU A 277 -6.66 -14.51 -9.48
CA GLU A 277 -7.34 -15.17 -10.60
C GLU A 277 -8.74 -14.58 -10.72
N SER A 278 -8.92 -13.69 -11.70
CA SER A 278 -10.24 -13.37 -12.24
C SER A 278 -10.58 -14.34 -13.36
N ASP A 279 -11.86 -14.41 -13.69
CA ASP A 279 -12.33 -15.00 -14.95
C ASP A 279 -11.71 -14.34 -16.21
N SER A 280 -11.13 -13.14 -16.09
CA SER A 280 -10.37 -12.41 -17.13
C SER A 280 -8.87 -12.73 -17.18
N GLY A 281 -8.39 -13.66 -16.35
CA GLY A 281 -6.98 -14.05 -16.24
C GLY A 281 -6.37 -13.75 -14.87
N ALA A 282 -5.20 -14.35 -14.63
CA ALA A 282 -4.37 -14.04 -13.47
C ALA A 282 -3.93 -12.56 -13.52
N CYS A 283 -3.80 -11.90 -12.39
CA CYS A 283 -3.21 -10.56 -12.27
C CYS A 283 -2.42 -10.51 -10.97
N GLU A 284 -1.29 -9.80 -10.99
CA GLU A 284 -0.47 -9.57 -9.83
C GLU A 284 -0.71 -8.16 -9.31
N LEU A 285 -1.08 -8.04 -8.04
CA LEU A 285 -1.12 -6.75 -7.36
C LEU A 285 0.22 -6.49 -6.67
N VAL A 286 0.94 -5.47 -7.11
CA VAL A 286 2.16 -5.00 -6.48
C VAL A 286 1.79 -3.83 -5.57
N LEU A 287 1.97 -4.02 -4.26
CA LEU A 287 1.58 -3.01 -3.30
C LEU A 287 2.47 -1.77 -3.41
N GLY A 288 1.86 -0.60 -3.25
CA GLY A 288 2.60 0.64 -3.08
C GLY A 288 3.31 0.67 -1.73
N HIS A 289 4.42 1.41 -1.66
CA HIS A 289 5.10 1.69 -0.40
C HIS A 289 4.40 2.87 0.29
N ASP A 290 3.92 2.67 1.51
CA ASP A 290 3.38 3.74 2.36
C ASP A 290 4.54 4.35 3.19
N THR A 291 4.64 5.67 3.22
CA THR A 291 5.53 6.47 4.09
C THR A 291 4.67 7.40 4.94
N GLU A 292 5.26 8.06 5.95
CA GLU A 292 4.55 9.03 6.80
C GLU A 292 3.89 10.15 5.98
N ASP A 293 4.50 10.55 4.86
CA ASP A 293 4.03 11.64 4.00
C ASP A 293 3.31 11.17 2.73
N GLU A 294 3.43 9.89 2.33
CA GLU A 294 2.87 9.40 1.06
C GLU A 294 2.34 7.97 1.15
N GLN A 295 1.08 7.77 0.75
CA GLN A 295 0.52 6.45 0.50
C GLN A 295 0.53 6.18 -1.01
N SER A 296 1.36 5.23 -1.44
CA SER A 296 1.46 4.85 -2.86
C SER A 296 0.27 3.97 -3.26
N GLU A 297 -0.31 4.23 -4.43
CA GLU A 297 -1.34 3.34 -4.97
C GLU A 297 -0.78 1.97 -5.35
N PHE A 298 -1.67 0.97 -5.37
CA PHE A 298 -1.33 -0.36 -5.85
C PHE A 298 -1.06 -0.34 -7.35
N THR A 299 -0.01 -1.03 -7.78
CA THR A 299 0.30 -1.25 -9.19
C THR A 299 -0.29 -2.60 -9.62
N TRP A 300 -1.19 -2.58 -10.59
CA TRP A 300 -1.70 -3.80 -11.21
C TRP A 300 -0.75 -4.24 -12.32
N VAL A 301 -0.34 -5.50 -12.27
CA VAL A 301 0.53 -6.12 -13.26
C VAL A 301 -0.22 -7.30 -13.86
N VAL A 302 -0.59 -7.19 -15.13
CA VAL A 302 -1.32 -8.23 -15.84
C VAL A 302 -0.31 -9.09 -16.62
N PRO A 303 -0.37 -10.43 -16.49
CA PRO A 303 0.35 -11.33 -17.36
C PRO A 303 -0.18 -11.22 -18.79
N THR A 304 0.72 -11.18 -19.75
CA THR A 304 0.39 -11.04 -21.16
C THR A 304 0.98 -12.18 -21.96
N ASP A 305 0.29 -12.57 -23.04
CA ASP A 305 0.81 -13.58 -23.96
C ASP A 305 2.09 -13.03 -24.63
N PRO A 306 3.25 -13.71 -24.50
CA PRO A 306 4.48 -13.28 -25.13
C PRO A 306 4.41 -13.23 -26.68
N THR A 307 3.45 -13.93 -27.29
CA THR A 307 3.25 -13.95 -28.74
C THR A 307 2.42 -12.78 -29.26
N ASP A 308 1.69 -12.07 -28.38
CA ASP A 308 0.90 -10.90 -28.73
C ASP A 308 1.79 -9.69 -29.08
N SER A 309 1.32 -8.87 -30.02
CA SER A 309 1.92 -7.56 -30.29
C SER A 309 1.81 -6.66 -29.05
N PRO A 310 2.71 -5.68 -28.86
CA PRO A 310 2.63 -4.74 -27.74
C PRO A 310 1.28 -4.01 -27.65
N GLU A 311 0.68 -3.69 -28.79
CA GLU A 311 -0.63 -3.06 -28.87
C GLU A 311 -1.74 -4.02 -28.42
N GLN A 312 -1.63 -5.31 -28.72
CA GLN A 312 -2.55 -6.35 -28.24
C GLN A 312 -2.42 -6.57 -26.73
N GLN A 313 -1.19 -6.65 -26.23
CA GLN A 313 -0.89 -6.73 -24.79
C GLN A 313 -1.42 -5.51 -24.03
N GLN A 314 -1.24 -4.30 -24.58
CA GLN A 314 -1.80 -3.06 -24.02
C GLN A 314 -3.34 -3.05 -24.04
N ARG A 315 -3.96 -3.56 -25.11
CA ARG A 315 -5.42 -3.70 -25.19
C ARG A 315 -5.96 -4.65 -24.13
N SER A 316 -5.31 -5.80 -23.93
CA SER A 316 -5.68 -6.76 -22.87
C SER A 316 -5.64 -6.11 -21.48
N SER A 317 -4.56 -5.39 -21.19
CA SER A 317 -4.42 -4.61 -19.96
C SER A 317 -5.51 -3.53 -19.79
N ASN A 318 -5.86 -2.81 -20.87
CA ASN A 318 -6.94 -1.82 -20.85
C ASN A 318 -8.32 -2.46 -20.66
N SER A 319 -8.58 -3.64 -21.24
CA SER A 319 -9.84 -4.37 -21.05
C SER A 319 -10.05 -4.76 -19.59
N PHE A 320 -8.99 -5.23 -18.92
CA PHE A 320 -9.03 -5.48 -17.47
C PHE A 320 -9.45 -4.23 -16.70
N PHE A 321 -8.85 -3.07 -17.01
CA PHE A 321 -9.23 -1.81 -16.37
C PHE A 321 -10.72 -1.46 -16.56
N ILE A 322 -11.25 -1.57 -17.79
CA ILE A 322 -12.65 -1.24 -18.10
C ILE A 322 -13.60 -2.15 -17.32
N GLN A 323 -13.34 -3.46 -17.29
CA GLN A 323 -14.18 -4.41 -16.56
C GLN A 323 -14.18 -4.10 -15.05
N ARG A 324 -13.01 -3.77 -14.48
CA ARG A 324 -12.91 -3.37 -13.08
C ARG A 324 -13.58 -2.04 -12.77
N ALA A 325 -13.65 -1.14 -13.75
CA ALA A 325 -14.40 0.09 -13.63
C ALA A 325 -15.90 -0.23 -13.57
N GLU A 326 -16.41 -1.05 -14.49
CA GLU A 326 -17.81 -1.51 -14.50
C GLU A 326 -18.21 -2.18 -13.17
N GLU A 327 -17.38 -3.08 -12.64
CA GLU A 327 -17.61 -3.71 -11.33
C GLU A 327 -17.70 -2.70 -10.18
N SER A 328 -16.93 -1.60 -10.24
CA SER A 328 -16.96 -0.55 -9.22
C SER A 328 -18.24 0.28 -9.24
N HIS A 329 -18.97 0.29 -10.34
CA HIS A 329 -20.24 1.02 -10.47
C HIS A 329 -21.44 0.26 -9.91
N TYR A 330 -21.32 -1.04 -9.63
CA TYR A 330 -22.43 -1.89 -9.17
C TYR A 330 -23.69 -1.74 -10.04
N LEU A 331 -23.51 -1.69 -11.36
CA LEU A 331 -24.61 -1.50 -12.32
C LEU A 331 -25.53 -2.73 -12.30
N PRO A 332 -26.84 -2.58 -12.03
CA PRO A 332 -27.77 -3.71 -12.08
C PRO A 332 -27.88 -4.30 -13.50
N TRP A 333 -27.65 -3.48 -14.52
CA TRP A 333 -27.69 -3.87 -15.93
C TRP A 333 -26.28 -3.89 -16.51
N SER A 334 -25.51 -4.90 -16.13
CA SER A 334 -24.17 -5.18 -16.65
C SER A 334 -24.20 -6.38 -17.60
N TYR A 335 -23.35 -6.35 -18.63
CA TYR A 335 -23.21 -7.49 -19.56
C TYR A 335 -22.57 -8.70 -18.85
N ASP A 336 -21.61 -8.42 -17.97
CA ASP A 336 -20.84 -9.41 -17.21
C ASP A 336 -21.54 -9.88 -15.93
N GLY A 337 -22.55 -9.15 -15.45
CA GLY A 337 -23.38 -9.54 -14.30
C GLY A 337 -24.61 -10.37 -14.66
N VAL A 338 -25.31 -10.90 -13.64
CA VAL A 338 -26.65 -11.51 -13.78
C VAL A 338 -27.72 -10.42 -13.80
N LEU A 339 -28.63 -10.42 -14.79
CA LEU A 339 -29.60 -9.33 -14.95
C LEU A 339 -30.74 -9.41 -13.94
N PRO A 340 -31.41 -8.29 -13.61
CA PRO A 340 -32.49 -8.28 -12.63
C PRO A 340 -33.65 -9.24 -12.94
N PRO A 341 -34.10 -9.42 -14.21
CA PRO A 341 -35.12 -10.42 -14.54
C PRO A 341 -34.66 -11.88 -14.41
N GLU A 342 -33.35 -12.13 -14.48
CA GLU A 342 -32.77 -13.47 -14.44
C GLU A 342 -32.51 -13.95 -13.00
N LEU A 343 -32.23 -13.03 -12.07
CA LEU A 343 -31.98 -13.35 -10.66
C LEU A 343 -33.10 -14.22 -10.04
N PRO A 344 -34.40 -13.87 -10.16
CA PRO A 344 -35.47 -14.72 -9.63
C PRO A 344 -35.57 -16.09 -10.31
N VAL A 345 -35.14 -16.21 -11.57
CA VAL A 345 -35.12 -17.49 -12.29
C VAL A 345 -34.00 -18.38 -11.74
N LEU A 346 -32.80 -17.80 -11.56
CA LEU A 346 -31.65 -18.46 -10.97
C LEU A 346 -31.96 -18.89 -9.52
N ASP A 347 -32.51 -18.01 -8.68
CA ASP A 347 -32.85 -18.32 -7.28
C ASP A 347 -33.86 -19.49 -7.21
N ARG A 348 -34.90 -19.48 -8.07
CA ARG A 348 -35.85 -20.61 -8.14
C ARG A 348 -35.21 -21.91 -8.61
N TRP A 349 -34.24 -21.84 -9.51
CA TRP A 349 -33.50 -23.03 -9.96
C TRP A 349 -32.65 -23.57 -8.80
N ILE A 350 -31.90 -22.71 -8.10
CA ILE A 350 -31.12 -23.09 -6.91
C ILE A 350 -32.02 -23.78 -5.87
N ASP A 351 -33.16 -23.18 -5.54
CA ASP A 351 -34.11 -23.71 -4.57
C ASP A 351 -34.68 -25.09 -4.95
N ARG A 352 -34.77 -25.40 -6.25
CA ARG A 352 -35.18 -26.73 -6.74
C ARG A 352 -34.02 -27.71 -6.69
N SER A 353 -32.84 -27.28 -7.11
CA SER A 353 -31.62 -28.10 -7.12
C SER A 353 -31.24 -28.56 -5.72
N LEU A 354 -31.35 -27.69 -4.70
CA LEU A 354 -31.11 -28.04 -3.29
C LEU A 354 -32.05 -29.13 -2.76
N ARG A 355 -33.21 -29.34 -3.39
CA ARG A 355 -34.20 -30.38 -3.04
C ARG A 355 -34.17 -31.58 -3.99
N SER A 356 -33.18 -31.65 -4.88
CA SER A 356 -33.06 -32.75 -5.83
C SER A 356 -32.72 -34.07 -5.12
N THR A 357 -33.24 -35.17 -5.67
CA THR A 357 -32.85 -36.53 -5.26
C THR A 357 -31.58 -37.00 -5.96
N GLU A 358 -31.05 -36.22 -6.92
CA GLU A 358 -29.77 -36.46 -7.58
C GLU A 358 -28.66 -35.71 -6.83
N ARG A 359 -27.66 -36.44 -6.33
CA ARG A 359 -26.54 -35.87 -5.56
C ARG A 359 -25.75 -34.80 -6.32
N THR A 360 -25.50 -35.02 -7.62
CA THR A 360 -24.80 -34.06 -8.49
C THR A 360 -25.59 -32.74 -8.59
N MET A 361 -26.90 -32.82 -8.80
CA MET A 361 -27.76 -31.62 -8.85
C MET A 361 -27.85 -30.91 -7.50
N ALA A 362 -27.94 -31.65 -6.39
CA ALA A 362 -27.98 -31.09 -5.04
C ALA A 362 -26.67 -30.36 -4.69
N LEU A 363 -25.52 -31.01 -4.87
CA LEU A 363 -24.20 -30.41 -4.62
C LEU A 363 -23.93 -29.24 -5.58
N GLY A 364 -24.34 -29.34 -6.85
CA GLY A 364 -24.24 -28.26 -7.81
C GLY A 364 -25.07 -27.05 -7.40
N GLY A 365 -26.28 -27.26 -6.88
CA GLY A 365 -27.11 -26.22 -6.27
C GLY A 365 -26.43 -25.55 -5.08
N VAL A 366 -25.78 -26.32 -4.20
CA VAL A 366 -24.98 -25.80 -3.07
C VAL A 366 -23.84 -24.91 -3.57
N LEU A 367 -23.04 -25.38 -4.52
CA LEU A 367 -21.89 -24.62 -5.06
C LEU A 367 -22.32 -23.31 -5.73
N VAL A 368 -23.41 -23.34 -6.51
CA VAL A 368 -23.97 -22.13 -7.15
C VAL A 368 -24.53 -21.17 -6.11
N TRP A 369 -25.21 -21.67 -5.06
CA TRP A 369 -25.69 -20.83 -3.97
C TRP A 369 -24.53 -20.13 -3.24
N LEU A 370 -23.49 -20.87 -2.86
CA LEU A 370 -22.30 -20.34 -2.20
C LEU A 370 -21.59 -19.28 -3.08
N SER A 371 -21.45 -19.58 -4.38
CA SER A 371 -20.88 -18.66 -5.36
C SER A 371 -21.64 -17.33 -5.41
N CYS A 372 -22.97 -17.36 -5.53
CA CYS A 372 -23.81 -16.16 -5.58
C CYS A 372 -23.87 -15.39 -4.25
N ARG A 373 -23.74 -16.05 -3.10
CA ARG A 373 -23.88 -15.42 -1.77
C ARG A 373 -22.60 -14.81 -1.24
N PHE A 374 -21.44 -15.39 -1.55
CA PHE A 374 -20.16 -14.96 -0.99
C PHE A 374 -19.18 -14.39 -2.01
N GLY A 375 -19.63 -14.19 -3.26
CA GLY A 375 -18.84 -13.55 -4.30
C GLY A 375 -17.62 -14.36 -4.68
N ARG A 376 -17.81 -15.67 -4.88
CA ARG A 376 -16.77 -16.60 -5.34
C ARG A 376 -17.16 -17.13 -6.71
N SER A 377 -16.20 -17.31 -7.60
CA SER A 377 -16.45 -18.11 -8.81
C SER A 377 -16.71 -19.57 -8.41
N LEU A 378 -17.26 -20.38 -9.32
CA LEU A 378 -17.46 -21.81 -9.03
C LEU A 378 -16.14 -22.54 -8.75
N TYR A 379 -15.04 -22.09 -9.33
CA TYR A 379 -13.70 -22.59 -9.03
C TYR A 379 -13.37 -22.40 -7.54
N PHE A 380 -13.52 -21.17 -7.02
CA PHE A 380 -13.24 -20.91 -5.60
C PHE A 380 -14.28 -21.50 -4.66
N ALA A 381 -15.55 -21.62 -5.08
CA ALA A 381 -16.58 -22.26 -4.26
C ALA A 381 -16.27 -23.74 -3.99
N GLN A 382 -15.63 -24.45 -4.93
CA GLN A 382 -15.18 -25.83 -4.74
C GLN A 382 -14.05 -25.96 -3.71
N LEU A 383 -13.26 -24.91 -3.49
CA LEU A 383 -12.14 -24.93 -2.54
C LEU A 383 -12.58 -24.73 -1.09
N ILE A 384 -13.87 -24.42 -0.85
CA ILE A 384 -14.44 -24.30 0.49
C ILE A 384 -14.31 -25.65 1.20
N LYS A 385 -13.75 -25.62 2.42
CA LYS A 385 -13.55 -26.80 3.28
C LYS A 385 -14.70 -26.97 4.26
N ILE A 386 -14.95 -28.21 4.66
CA ILE A 386 -15.73 -28.53 5.86
C ILE A 386 -14.72 -28.70 7.02
N SER A 387 -14.61 -27.70 7.88
CA SER A 387 -13.67 -27.68 9.02
C SER A 387 -14.11 -26.63 10.06
N ASP A 388 -13.92 -26.96 11.34
CA ASP A 388 -14.12 -26.03 12.46
C ASP A 388 -12.91 -25.09 12.66
N GLN A 389 -11.84 -25.26 11.89
CA GLN A 389 -10.70 -24.33 11.91
C GLN A 389 -11.06 -22.99 11.24
N LEU A 390 -10.85 -21.91 11.99
CA LEU A 390 -11.02 -20.55 11.50
C LEU A 390 -9.86 -20.15 10.57
N GLY A 391 -10.14 -19.94 9.30
CA GLY A 391 -9.17 -19.48 8.29
C GLY A 391 -9.55 -18.15 7.66
N ASP A 392 -8.67 -17.63 6.79
CA ASP A 392 -8.90 -16.37 6.09
C ASP A 392 -10.04 -16.48 5.05
N GLU A 393 -10.13 -17.62 4.35
CA GLU A 393 -11.24 -17.93 3.45
C GLU A 393 -12.42 -18.59 4.18
N TRP A 394 -13.58 -18.60 3.52
CA TRP A 394 -14.79 -19.25 4.04
C TRP A 394 -14.61 -20.77 4.21
N SER A 395 -15.01 -21.28 5.38
CA SER A 395 -15.19 -22.70 5.67
C SER A 395 -16.59 -22.98 6.22
N ILE A 396 -17.11 -24.18 5.96
CA ILE A 396 -18.35 -24.68 6.55
C ILE A 396 -17.97 -25.45 7.82
N THR A 397 -18.65 -25.20 8.93
CA THR A 397 -18.42 -25.94 10.19
C THR A 397 -18.84 -27.40 10.06
N THR A 398 -18.30 -28.27 10.90
CA THR A 398 -18.57 -29.73 10.82
C THR A 398 -20.03 -30.08 11.12
N ASP A 399 -20.76 -29.20 11.79
CA ASP A 399 -22.21 -29.30 12.00
C ASP A 399 -23.05 -28.98 10.75
N LEU A 400 -22.42 -28.50 9.66
CA LEU A 400 -23.05 -28.09 8.39
C LEU A 400 -24.11 -26.99 8.53
N CYS A 401 -24.15 -26.33 9.67
CA CYS A 401 -25.12 -25.29 10.01
C CYS A 401 -24.55 -23.88 9.90
N HIS A 402 -23.22 -23.73 9.96
CA HIS A 402 -22.58 -22.43 9.94
C HIS A 402 -21.51 -22.30 8.86
N LEU A 403 -21.29 -21.06 8.45
CA LEU A 403 -20.18 -20.65 7.62
C LEU A 403 -19.31 -19.67 8.40
N GLN A 404 -18.01 -19.88 8.42
CA GLN A 404 -17.08 -19.07 9.19
C GLN A 404 -15.88 -18.58 8.37
N ARG A 405 -15.34 -17.42 8.76
CA ARG A 405 -14.03 -16.93 8.31
C ARG A 405 -13.48 -15.84 9.22
N GLN A 406 -12.19 -15.56 9.10
CA GLN A 406 -11.62 -14.33 9.60
C GLN A 406 -12.12 -13.12 8.80
N SER A 407 -12.34 -12.01 9.50
CA SER A 407 -12.74 -10.75 8.89
C SER A 407 -11.65 -10.26 7.94
N PRO A 408 -11.96 -9.99 6.66
CA PRO A 408 -10.98 -9.50 5.70
C PRO A 408 -10.50 -8.12 6.11
N GLN A 409 -9.18 -7.94 6.09
CA GLN A 409 -8.55 -6.67 6.44
C GLN A 409 -7.55 -6.25 5.37
N ARG A 410 -7.42 -4.94 5.17
CA ARG A 410 -6.34 -4.39 4.35
C ARG A 410 -5.01 -4.71 5.05
N ARG A 411 -4.00 -5.22 4.34
CA ARG A 411 -2.72 -5.67 4.93
C ARG A 411 -2.00 -4.62 5.79
N ASN A 412 -2.14 -3.32 5.49
CA ASN A 412 -1.56 -2.20 6.25
C ASN A 412 -2.57 -1.57 7.24
N SER A 413 -3.57 -2.33 7.72
CA SER A 413 -4.54 -1.81 8.68
C SER A 413 -3.91 -1.71 10.07
N TRP A 414 -4.18 -0.62 10.76
CA TRP A 414 -3.83 -0.46 12.17
C TRP A 414 -4.52 -1.53 13.02
N GLN A 415 -3.78 -2.08 14.00
CA GLN A 415 -4.26 -3.09 14.93
C GLN A 415 -4.19 -2.54 16.36
N PRO A 416 -5.26 -2.71 17.16
CA PRO A 416 -5.21 -2.35 18.57
C PRO A 416 -4.22 -3.25 19.33
N ASN A 417 -3.47 -2.63 20.23
CA ASN A 417 -2.57 -3.28 21.18
C ASN A 417 -3.15 -3.17 22.61
N ASN A 418 -2.43 -3.71 23.59
CA ASN A 418 -2.88 -3.73 25.00
C ASN A 418 -3.22 -2.33 25.55
N GLU A 419 -2.55 -1.27 25.08
CA GLU A 419 -2.75 0.11 25.54
C GLU A 419 -3.93 0.82 24.84
N THR A 420 -4.21 0.45 23.59
CA THR A 420 -5.19 1.15 22.74
C THR A 420 -6.53 0.42 22.64
N THR A 421 -6.60 -0.85 23.06
CA THR A 421 -7.85 -1.65 23.04
C THR A 421 -8.97 -1.01 23.87
N SER A 422 -8.64 -0.36 24.99
CA SER A 422 -9.61 0.34 25.84
C SER A 422 -10.06 1.70 25.28
N LEU A 423 -9.42 2.18 24.20
CA LEU A 423 -9.69 3.49 23.59
C LEU A 423 -10.60 3.38 22.36
N VAL A 424 -10.89 2.16 21.89
CA VAL A 424 -11.71 1.87 20.71
C VAL A 424 -12.97 1.09 21.09
N GLU A 425 -13.96 1.10 20.20
CA GLU A 425 -15.17 0.30 20.36
C GLU A 425 -14.86 -1.20 20.34
N PRO A 426 -15.69 -2.03 21.02
CA PRO A 426 -15.56 -3.49 20.97
C PRO A 426 -15.57 -4.03 19.53
N PHE A 427 -14.73 -5.02 19.27
CA PHE A 427 -14.60 -5.63 17.95
C PHE A 427 -14.45 -7.16 18.02
N SER A 428 -14.80 -7.83 16.92
CA SER A 428 -14.51 -9.24 16.66
C SER A 428 -13.78 -9.38 15.33
N ARG A 429 -12.93 -10.39 15.23
CA ARG A 429 -12.24 -10.75 13.98
C ARG A 429 -12.86 -11.97 13.31
N GLU A 430 -13.89 -12.54 13.90
CA GLU A 430 -14.56 -13.74 13.43
C GLU A 430 -15.93 -13.36 12.86
N ILE A 431 -16.20 -13.88 11.66
CA ILE A 431 -17.51 -13.81 11.03
C ILE A 431 -18.04 -15.24 11.00
N GLN A 432 -19.15 -15.49 11.69
CA GLN A 432 -19.87 -16.75 11.65
C GLN A 432 -21.34 -16.48 11.30
N LEU A 433 -21.80 -17.13 10.24
CA LEU A 433 -23.12 -16.95 9.65
C LEU A 433 -23.91 -18.25 9.67
N GLU A 434 -25.20 -18.17 9.98
CA GLU A 434 -26.11 -19.32 9.92
C GLU A 434 -26.47 -19.62 8.46
N LEU A 435 -26.39 -20.91 8.10
CA LEU A 435 -26.79 -21.40 6.79
C LEU A 435 -28.30 -21.64 6.74
N PRO A 436 -28.97 -21.39 5.60
CA PRO A 436 -30.39 -21.72 5.46
C PRO A 436 -30.65 -23.22 5.60
N LYS A 437 -31.74 -23.59 6.29
CA LYS A 437 -32.11 -25.00 6.53
C LYS A 437 -32.12 -25.89 5.28
N GLN A 438 -32.52 -25.35 4.13
CA GLN A 438 -32.53 -26.09 2.86
C GLN A 438 -31.12 -26.41 2.35
N LEU A 439 -30.16 -25.50 2.58
CA LEU A 439 -28.76 -25.71 2.23
C LEU A 439 -28.13 -26.76 3.17
N THR A 440 -28.39 -26.66 4.48
CA THR A 440 -27.93 -27.64 5.47
C THR A 440 -28.46 -29.05 5.14
N ALA A 441 -29.75 -29.19 4.84
CA ALA A 441 -30.32 -30.48 4.45
C ALA A 441 -29.69 -31.06 3.16
N ALA A 442 -29.37 -30.20 2.18
CA ALA A 442 -28.68 -30.62 0.97
C ALA A 442 -27.24 -31.06 1.25
N LEU A 443 -26.51 -30.33 2.10
CA LEU A 443 -25.16 -30.67 2.56
C LEU A 443 -25.14 -32.00 3.31
N GLU A 444 -26.03 -32.20 4.29
CA GLU A 444 -26.20 -33.46 5.02
C GLU A 444 -26.48 -34.64 4.07
N TYR A 445 -27.33 -34.44 3.05
CA TYR A 445 -27.65 -35.46 2.08
C TYR A 445 -26.46 -35.89 1.21
N VAL A 446 -25.60 -34.94 0.80
CA VAL A 446 -24.43 -35.24 -0.04
C VAL A 446 -23.23 -35.74 0.77
N THR A 447 -23.14 -35.40 2.06
CA THR A 447 -22.04 -35.83 2.96
C THR A 447 -22.31 -37.14 3.69
N SER A 448 -23.55 -37.65 3.68
CA SER A 448 -24.02 -38.80 4.49
C SER A 448 -23.17 -40.09 4.46
N ASN A 449 -22.27 -40.24 3.49
CA ASN A 449 -21.47 -41.46 3.26
C ASN A 449 -19.95 -41.23 3.29
N LEU A 450 -19.48 -40.07 3.73
CA LEU A 450 -18.06 -39.72 3.71
C LEU A 450 -17.47 -39.75 5.12
N ILE A 451 -16.36 -40.48 5.27
CA ILE A 451 -15.63 -40.66 6.52
C ILE A 451 -14.19 -40.16 6.27
N GLY A 452 -13.81 -39.02 6.85
CA GLY A 452 -12.44 -38.51 6.76
C GLY A 452 -12.28 -37.05 7.18
N ASP A 453 -11.05 -36.70 7.59
CA ASP A 453 -10.64 -35.36 8.02
C ASP A 453 -10.56 -34.38 6.82
N GLU A 454 -11.28 -33.26 6.94
CA GLU A 454 -11.35 -32.06 6.08
C GLU A 454 -11.64 -32.24 4.57
N PRO A 455 -12.86 -32.67 4.16
CA PRO A 455 -13.24 -32.67 2.75
C PRO A 455 -13.43 -31.24 2.18
N GLN A 456 -12.80 -30.97 1.04
CA GLN A 456 -13.14 -29.81 0.20
C GLN A 456 -14.37 -30.12 -0.66
N LEU A 457 -15.24 -29.13 -0.92
CA LEU A 457 -16.45 -29.34 -1.73
C LEU A 457 -16.13 -29.83 -3.16
N GLY A 458 -14.97 -29.48 -3.72
CA GLY A 458 -14.50 -29.97 -5.02
C GLY A 458 -14.15 -31.46 -5.01
N GLN A 459 -13.65 -31.98 -3.89
CA GLN A 459 -13.40 -33.42 -3.74
C GLN A 459 -14.73 -34.18 -3.63
N LEU A 460 -15.74 -33.59 -2.96
CA LEU A 460 -17.10 -34.11 -2.97
C LEU A 460 -17.65 -34.17 -4.38
N TRP A 461 -17.45 -33.11 -5.17
CA TRP A 461 -17.92 -33.03 -6.55
C TRP A 461 -17.32 -34.14 -7.42
N GLN A 462 -16.00 -34.32 -7.35
CA GLN A 462 -15.28 -35.35 -8.11
C GLN A 462 -15.74 -36.79 -7.77
N SER A 463 -16.33 -37.01 -6.59
CA SER A 463 -16.89 -38.31 -6.22
C SER A 463 -18.23 -38.63 -6.91
N PHE A 464 -18.95 -37.61 -7.39
CA PHE A 464 -20.27 -37.75 -8.02
C PHE A 464 -20.25 -37.46 -9.53
N CYS A 465 -19.34 -36.60 -9.99
CA CYS A 465 -19.26 -36.15 -11.37
C CYS A 465 -17.81 -36.01 -11.83
N SER A 466 -17.50 -36.53 -13.02
CA SER A 466 -16.16 -36.40 -13.63
C SER A 466 -15.95 -35.07 -14.35
N ASP A 467 -17.03 -34.38 -14.72
CA ASP A 467 -16.93 -33.11 -15.43
C ASP A 467 -16.60 -31.96 -14.46
N PRO A 468 -15.78 -30.98 -14.87
CA PRO A 468 -15.58 -29.75 -14.09
C PRO A 468 -16.91 -29.03 -13.82
N VAL A 469 -17.09 -28.51 -12.61
CA VAL A 469 -18.35 -27.86 -12.18
C VAL A 469 -18.75 -26.72 -13.11
N GLU A 470 -17.79 -25.95 -13.60
CA GLU A 470 -18.02 -24.83 -14.51
C GLU A 470 -18.62 -25.31 -15.83
N ARG A 471 -18.10 -26.42 -16.37
CA ARG A 471 -18.60 -27.00 -17.61
C ARG A 471 -20.01 -27.53 -17.42
N TRP A 472 -20.22 -28.30 -16.35
CA TRP A 472 -21.54 -28.82 -15.98
C TRP A 472 -22.57 -27.69 -15.80
N PHE A 473 -22.22 -26.64 -15.05
CA PHE A 473 -23.13 -25.52 -14.80
C PHE A 473 -23.43 -24.75 -16.09
N ASN A 474 -22.44 -24.55 -16.96
CA ASN A 474 -22.66 -23.90 -18.25
C ASN A 474 -23.57 -24.73 -19.18
N ASP A 475 -23.54 -26.06 -19.09
CA ASP A 475 -24.50 -26.94 -19.79
C ASP A 475 -25.93 -26.72 -19.27
N VAL A 476 -26.10 -26.68 -17.94
CA VAL A 476 -27.39 -26.35 -17.28
C VAL A 476 -27.88 -24.95 -17.68
N CYS A 477 -26.98 -23.96 -17.76
CA CYS A 477 -27.33 -22.59 -18.15
C CYS A 477 -27.96 -22.54 -19.55
N ARG A 478 -27.43 -23.29 -20.52
CA ARG A 478 -27.95 -23.30 -21.89
C ARG A 478 -29.41 -23.70 -21.97
N GLU A 479 -29.87 -24.55 -21.07
CA GLU A 479 -31.26 -25.01 -21.01
C GLU A 479 -32.17 -24.02 -20.28
N HIS A 480 -31.74 -23.50 -19.13
CA HIS A 480 -32.64 -22.74 -18.24
C HIS A 480 -32.46 -21.22 -18.30
N PHE A 481 -31.25 -20.73 -18.57
CA PHE A 481 -30.88 -19.31 -18.53
C PHE A 481 -29.67 -19.03 -19.43
N PRO A 482 -29.84 -18.97 -20.76
CA PRO A 482 -28.75 -19.09 -21.75
C PRO A 482 -27.73 -17.96 -21.73
N ARG A 483 -28.00 -16.83 -21.05
CA ARG A 483 -27.06 -15.71 -20.91
C ARG A 483 -26.14 -15.85 -19.70
N ILE A 484 -26.56 -16.59 -18.66
CA ILE A 484 -25.76 -16.76 -17.45
C ILE A 484 -24.65 -17.76 -17.76
N SER A 485 -23.45 -17.49 -17.26
CA SER A 485 -22.32 -18.40 -17.25
C SER A 485 -21.76 -18.49 -15.84
N SER A 486 -20.96 -19.52 -15.56
CA SER A 486 -20.28 -19.72 -14.27
C SER A 486 -19.53 -18.46 -13.79
N SER A 487 -18.93 -17.69 -14.69
CA SER A 487 -18.20 -16.45 -14.39
C SER A 487 -19.06 -15.31 -13.86
N LYS A 488 -20.37 -15.28 -14.17
CA LYS A 488 -21.25 -14.16 -13.78
C LYS A 488 -21.73 -14.23 -12.33
N LEU A 489 -21.59 -15.40 -11.70
CA LEU A 489 -22.18 -15.68 -10.39
C LEU A 489 -21.50 -14.87 -9.26
N ALA A 490 -20.18 -14.67 -9.34
CA ALA A 490 -19.40 -14.01 -8.29
C ALA A 490 -19.80 -12.52 -8.09
N GLN A 491 -20.36 -11.87 -9.12
CA GLN A 491 -20.77 -10.47 -9.04
C GLN A 491 -22.08 -10.26 -8.26
N VAL A 492 -22.85 -11.32 -8.03
CA VAL A 492 -24.20 -11.24 -7.43
C VAL A 492 -24.14 -10.75 -5.98
N SER A 493 -23.20 -11.24 -5.18
CA SER A 493 -23.10 -10.93 -3.74
C SER A 493 -22.85 -9.44 -3.50
N GLY A 494 -21.80 -8.89 -4.13
CA GLY A 494 -21.44 -7.48 -3.97
C GLY A 494 -22.55 -6.54 -4.44
N LEU A 495 -23.20 -6.85 -5.57
CA LEU A 495 -24.35 -6.09 -6.07
C LEU A 495 -25.55 -6.12 -5.12
N ARG A 496 -25.90 -7.30 -4.58
CA ARG A 496 -27.00 -7.43 -3.61
C ARG A 496 -26.72 -6.64 -2.34
N ALA A 497 -25.51 -6.77 -1.79
CA ALA A 497 -25.09 -6.03 -0.61
C ALA A 497 -25.16 -4.52 -0.85
N TYR A 498 -24.68 -4.02 -1.98
CA TYR A 498 -24.81 -2.62 -2.37
C TYR A 498 -26.27 -2.17 -2.49
N GLN A 499 -27.13 -2.94 -3.18
CA GLN A 499 -28.55 -2.59 -3.34
C GLN A 499 -29.31 -2.56 -2.00
N GLN A 500 -28.95 -3.43 -1.06
CA GLN A 500 -29.60 -3.51 0.25
C GLN A 500 -29.13 -2.40 1.20
N THR A 501 -27.86 -2.00 1.10
CA THR A 501 -27.24 -1.10 2.09
C THR A 501 -26.99 0.32 1.57
N GLY A 502 -26.84 0.49 0.25
CA GLY A 502 -26.32 1.72 -0.36
C GLY A 502 -24.81 1.92 -0.14
N ASP A 503 -24.10 0.90 0.36
CA ASP A 503 -22.68 0.98 0.73
C ASP A 503 -21.84 0.08 -0.19
N HIS A 504 -21.10 0.73 -1.10
CA HIS A 504 -20.25 0.04 -2.08
C HIS A 504 -18.96 -0.51 -1.45
N ASN A 505 -18.51 0.07 -0.33
CA ASN A 505 -17.35 -0.40 0.42
C ASN A 505 -17.71 -1.69 1.18
N LEU A 506 -18.89 -1.74 1.80
CA LEU A 506 -19.41 -2.96 2.43
C LEU A 506 -19.58 -4.07 1.41
N GLY A 507 -20.24 -3.78 0.28
CA GLY A 507 -20.45 -4.76 -0.79
C GLY A 507 -19.16 -5.40 -1.30
N ARG A 508 -18.07 -4.61 -1.33
CA ARG A 508 -16.74 -5.09 -1.71
C ARG A 508 -16.10 -5.96 -0.64
N LEU A 509 -16.18 -5.55 0.63
CA LEU A 509 -15.59 -6.28 1.74
C LEU A 509 -16.29 -7.62 2.00
N VAL A 510 -17.62 -7.69 1.95
CA VAL A 510 -18.34 -8.95 2.17
C VAL A 510 -18.08 -9.96 1.05
N SER A 511 -17.92 -9.50 -0.19
CA SER A 511 -17.57 -10.33 -1.34
C SER A 511 -16.06 -10.54 -1.51
N SER A 512 -15.22 -9.90 -0.70
CA SER A 512 -13.76 -9.96 -0.85
C SER A 512 -13.17 -11.33 -0.56
N ALA A 513 -12.14 -11.70 -1.32
CA ALA A 513 -11.21 -12.77 -0.98
C ALA A 513 -10.10 -12.23 -0.06
N PRO A 514 -9.44 -13.06 0.78
CA PRO A 514 -8.37 -12.65 1.69
C PRO A 514 -7.24 -11.87 1.02
N ASN A 515 -6.92 -12.28 -0.20
CA ASN A 515 -5.90 -11.65 -1.01
C ASN A 515 -6.46 -10.58 -1.93
N SER A 516 -7.71 -10.15 -1.80
CA SER A 516 -8.21 -9.08 -2.67
C SER A 516 -7.49 -7.76 -2.38
N GLY A 517 -7.09 -7.06 -3.44
CA GLY A 517 -6.52 -5.71 -3.36
C GLY A 517 -7.54 -4.68 -2.91
N LEU A 518 -7.90 -4.70 -1.63
CA LEU A 518 -8.93 -3.84 -1.06
C LEU A 518 -8.54 -2.35 -1.24
N PRO A 519 -9.44 -1.52 -1.79
CA PRO A 519 -9.22 -0.08 -1.94
C PRO A 519 -8.94 0.60 -0.60
N GLY A 520 -8.29 1.77 -0.66
CA GLY A 520 -8.03 2.58 0.53
C GLY A 520 -9.31 2.96 1.32
N ALA A 521 -10.43 3.18 0.63
CA ALA A 521 -11.71 3.52 1.24
C ALA A 521 -12.21 2.44 2.23
N CYS A 522 -12.03 1.16 1.87
CA CYS A 522 -12.38 0.01 2.71
C CYS A 522 -11.56 -0.06 4.01
N GLY A 523 -10.46 0.69 4.13
CA GLY A 523 -9.61 0.73 5.33
C GLY A 523 -10.10 1.68 6.43
N TYR A 524 -11.08 2.55 6.15
CA TYR A 524 -11.54 3.58 7.10
C TYR A 524 -12.91 3.29 7.70
N ALA A 525 -13.82 2.73 6.91
CA ALA A 525 -15.16 2.38 7.36
C ALA A 525 -15.14 1.13 8.26
N SER A 526 -16.15 1.02 9.13
CA SER A 526 -16.36 -0.12 10.02
C SER A 526 -17.84 -0.49 10.02
N TRP A 527 -18.12 -1.78 10.17
CA TRP A 527 -19.48 -2.32 10.16
C TRP A 527 -19.70 -3.27 11.32
N ASP A 528 -20.86 -3.11 11.95
CA ASP A 528 -21.35 -3.96 13.02
C ASP A 528 -22.09 -5.18 12.46
N ILE A 529 -22.61 -5.99 13.39
CA ILE A 529 -23.38 -7.20 13.10
C ILE A 529 -24.56 -6.90 12.16
N LYS A 530 -25.35 -5.88 12.49
CA LYS A 530 -26.57 -5.52 11.75
C LYS A 530 -26.28 -5.11 10.31
N ALA A 531 -25.19 -4.38 10.08
CA ALA A 531 -24.79 -4.00 8.74
C ALA A 531 -24.41 -5.22 7.88
N ILE A 532 -23.70 -6.20 8.47
CA ILE A 532 -23.33 -7.45 7.77
C ILE A 532 -24.58 -8.28 7.48
N GLU A 533 -25.46 -8.48 8.46
CA GLU A 533 -26.70 -9.24 8.29
C GLU A 533 -27.60 -8.61 7.22
N LYS A 534 -27.68 -7.29 7.20
CA LYS A 534 -28.40 -6.54 6.17
C LYS A 534 -27.78 -6.73 4.78
N GLY A 535 -26.46 -6.72 4.66
CA GLY A 535 -25.75 -6.83 3.38
C GLY A 535 -25.71 -8.25 2.80
N LEU A 536 -25.69 -9.28 3.66
CA LEU A 536 -25.66 -10.68 3.24
C LEU A 536 -27.03 -11.35 3.24
N SER A 537 -28.02 -10.76 3.92
CA SER A 537 -29.33 -11.36 4.17
C SER A 537 -29.23 -12.71 4.89
N LEU A 538 -28.30 -12.82 5.84
CA LEU A 538 -28.04 -14.00 6.67
C LEU A 538 -27.88 -13.55 8.12
N THR A 539 -28.29 -14.39 9.07
CA THR A 539 -28.13 -14.17 10.51
C THR A 539 -26.73 -14.55 10.96
N THR A 540 -26.21 -13.82 11.94
CA THR A 540 -24.93 -14.15 12.61
C THR A 540 -25.19 -14.94 13.88
N SER A 541 -24.33 -15.90 14.20
CA SER A 541 -24.48 -16.77 15.38
C SER A 541 -23.87 -16.18 16.66
N SER A 542 -23.39 -14.92 16.63
CA SER A 542 -22.67 -14.32 17.76
C SER A 542 -23.61 -13.99 18.93
N SER A 543 -23.21 -14.37 20.14
CA SER A 543 -23.85 -13.97 21.40
C SER A 543 -23.45 -12.56 21.86
N ALA A 544 -22.65 -11.85 21.07
CA ALA A 544 -22.18 -10.51 21.40
C ALA A 544 -23.28 -9.46 21.25
N ASN A 545 -23.14 -8.34 21.97
CA ASN A 545 -24.00 -7.17 21.78
C ASN A 545 -24.01 -6.75 20.30
N ASP A 546 -25.17 -6.34 19.78
CA ASP A 546 -25.37 -5.88 18.39
C ASP A 546 -24.37 -4.82 17.89
N ASN A 547 -23.67 -4.14 18.81
CA ASN A 547 -22.76 -3.02 18.54
C ASN A 547 -21.29 -3.42 18.40
N VAL A 548 -20.96 -4.71 18.34
CA VAL A 548 -19.57 -5.16 18.10
C VAL A 548 -19.20 -4.94 16.64
N ASN A 549 -18.10 -4.24 16.39
CA ASN A 549 -17.56 -4.07 15.04
C ASN A 549 -16.92 -5.38 14.55
N ILE A 550 -17.39 -5.91 13.43
CA ILE A 550 -16.95 -7.21 12.91
C ILE A 550 -16.14 -7.07 11.61
N LEU A 551 -16.37 -6.00 10.84
CA LEU A 551 -15.79 -5.84 9.51
C LEU A 551 -15.23 -4.43 9.30
N GLY A 552 -14.15 -4.34 8.52
CA GLY A 552 -13.50 -3.09 8.18
C GLY A 552 -12.44 -2.66 9.19
N SER A 553 -12.37 -1.36 9.46
CA SER A 553 -11.38 -0.78 10.37
C SER A 553 -11.64 -1.14 11.83
N LEU A 554 -10.59 -1.56 12.54
CA LEU A 554 -10.62 -1.72 14.00
C LEU A 554 -10.33 -0.41 14.74
N LEU A 555 -9.89 0.64 14.04
CA LEU A 555 -9.69 1.97 14.62
C LEU A 555 -11.03 2.71 14.64
N VAL A 556 -11.87 2.34 15.60
CA VAL A 556 -13.17 2.99 15.86
C VAL A 556 -13.07 3.65 17.23
N PRO A 557 -12.59 4.91 17.32
CA PRO A 557 -12.31 5.53 18.61
C PRO A 557 -13.59 5.76 19.42
N LEU A 558 -13.51 5.54 20.73
CA LEU A 558 -14.57 5.93 21.64
C LEU A 558 -14.72 7.44 21.64
N GLU A 559 -15.92 7.94 21.34
CA GLU A 559 -16.19 9.37 21.24
C GLU A 559 -15.85 10.11 22.56
N SER A 560 -16.08 9.47 23.71
CA SER A 560 -15.74 10.00 25.03
C SER A 560 -14.25 10.22 25.24
N VAL A 561 -13.40 9.35 24.68
CA VAL A 561 -11.94 9.47 24.73
C VAL A 561 -11.49 10.68 23.92
N ILE A 562 -12.04 10.86 22.71
CA ILE A 562 -11.75 12.03 21.87
C ILE A 562 -12.18 13.32 22.56
N GLN A 563 -13.41 13.38 23.08
CA GLN A 563 -13.91 14.55 23.79
C GLN A 563 -13.08 14.92 25.01
N LEU A 564 -12.68 13.93 25.81
CA LEU A 564 -11.85 14.16 26.99
C LEU A 564 -10.50 14.76 26.60
N GLU A 565 -9.85 14.21 25.58
CA GLU A 565 -8.55 14.68 25.14
C GLU A 565 -8.60 16.09 24.52
N ILE A 566 -9.66 16.43 23.79
CA ILE A 566 -9.87 17.81 23.30
C ILE A 566 -10.08 18.80 24.46
N ARG A 567 -10.77 18.39 25.54
CA ARG A 567 -10.89 19.23 26.75
C ARG A 567 -9.54 19.43 27.42
N HIS A 568 -8.73 18.38 27.55
CA HIS A 568 -7.37 18.48 28.10
C HIS A 568 -6.49 19.39 27.23
N ALA A 569 -6.54 19.25 25.90
CA ALA A 569 -5.84 20.13 24.97
C ALA A 569 -6.25 21.59 25.15
N THR A 570 -7.55 21.85 25.28
CA THR A 570 -8.08 23.19 25.53
C THR A 570 -7.57 23.76 26.85
N GLN A 571 -7.51 22.95 27.91
CA GLN A 571 -6.98 23.38 29.20
C GLN A 571 -5.48 23.68 29.14
N ARG A 572 -4.68 22.88 28.40
CA ARG A 572 -3.24 23.13 28.21
C ARG A 572 -2.98 24.49 27.57
N ILE A 573 -3.72 24.82 26.51
CA ILE A 573 -3.63 26.13 25.84
C ILE A 573 -3.99 27.26 26.81
N LYS A 574 -5.07 27.11 27.57
CA LYS A 574 -5.48 28.12 28.57
C LYS A 574 -4.42 28.31 29.66
N ASN A 575 -3.80 27.23 30.13
CA ASN A 575 -2.75 27.32 31.15
C ASN A 575 -1.55 28.12 30.64
N THR A 576 -1.06 27.84 29.42
CA THR A 576 0.06 28.63 28.83
C THR A 576 -0.30 30.11 28.67
N LEU A 577 -1.56 30.40 28.31
CA LEU A 577 -2.06 31.76 28.23
C LEU A 577 -2.07 32.46 29.61
N ILE A 578 -2.54 31.77 30.66
CA ILE A 578 -2.58 32.29 32.04
C ILE A 578 -1.16 32.54 32.58
N GLU A 579 -0.22 31.67 32.24
CA GLU A 579 1.20 31.78 32.61
C GLU A 579 1.92 32.91 31.86
N GLY A 580 1.33 33.44 30.78
CA GLY A 580 1.93 34.48 29.95
C GLY A 580 2.99 33.98 28.98
N ASP A 581 3.09 32.67 28.76
CA ASP A 581 4.02 32.07 27.80
C ASP A 581 3.43 32.14 26.37
N TRP A 582 3.59 33.31 25.75
CA TRP A 582 3.07 33.58 24.41
C TRP A 582 3.70 32.74 23.29
N LEU A 583 4.92 32.24 23.49
CA LEU A 583 5.61 31.40 22.51
C LEU A 583 5.00 30.00 22.50
N SER A 584 4.87 29.37 23.67
CA SER A 584 4.20 28.08 23.79
C SER A 584 2.73 28.18 23.41
N PHE A 585 2.06 29.28 23.79
CA PHE A 585 0.67 29.54 23.40
C PHE A 585 0.51 29.58 21.88
N HIS A 586 1.38 30.30 21.15
CA HIS A 586 1.34 30.35 19.69
C HIS A 586 1.39 28.94 19.07
N ASN A 587 2.39 28.16 19.50
CA ASN A 587 2.62 26.81 19.00
C ASN A 587 1.45 25.89 19.28
N GLN A 588 0.86 25.97 20.47
CA GLN A 588 -0.30 25.16 20.83
C GLN A 588 -1.58 25.65 20.13
N PHE A 589 -1.79 26.95 19.95
CA PHE A 589 -2.98 27.46 19.26
C PHE A 589 -2.98 27.11 17.77
N ALA A 590 -1.81 27.17 17.11
CA ALA A 590 -1.63 26.68 15.75
C ALA A 590 -1.94 25.18 15.65
N GLN A 591 -1.43 24.36 16.59
CA GLN A 591 -1.74 22.93 16.67
C GLN A 591 -3.25 22.69 16.85
N TYR A 592 -3.90 23.45 17.73
CA TYR A 592 -5.33 23.32 18.01
C TYR A 592 -6.18 23.55 16.76
N CYS A 593 -5.85 24.58 15.97
CA CYS A 593 -6.53 24.86 14.71
C CYS A 593 -6.34 23.74 13.68
N VAL A 594 -5.11 23.20 13.56
CA VAL A 594 -4.81 22.09 12.64
C VAL A 594 -5.54 20.80 13.06
N ILE A 595 -5.58 20.49 14.36
CA ILE A 595 -6.33 19.35 14.91
C ILE A 595 -7.84 19.51 14.64
N ALA A 596 -8.39 20.71 14.86
CA ALA A 596 -9.79 21.01 14.54
C ALA A 596 -10.07 20.79 13.04
N LEU A 597 -9.16 21.19 12.17
CA LEU A 597 -9.28 20.96 10.73
C LEU A 597 -9.19 19.48 10.35
N TYR A 598 -8.30 18.69 10.96
CA TYR A 598 -8.27 17.24 10.77
C TYR A 598 -9.59 16.60 11.16
N ALA A 599 -10.14 16.98 12.32
CA ALA A 599 -11.42 16.49 12.82
C ALA A 599 -12.60 16.88 11.92
N ALA A 600 -12.57 18.08 11.33
CA ALA A 600 -13.63 18.62 10.51
C ALA A 600 -13.64 18.16 9.06
N THR A 601 -12.49 17.72 8.53
CA THR A 601 -12.32 17.41 7.10
C THR A 601 -12.01 15.95 6.81
N GLY A 602 -11.56 15.20 7.82
CA GLY A 602 -11.09 13.83 7.64
C GLY A 602 -9.96 13.71 6.61
N CYS A 603 -9.16 14.75 6.39
CA CYS A 603 -8.03 14.69 5.45
C CYS A 603 -6.91 13.76 5.96
N ARG A 604 -5.97 13.41 5.08
CA ARG A 604 -4.81 12.61 5.50
C ARG A 604 -3.94 13.44 6.43
N HIS A 605 -3.41 12.79 7.47
CA HIS A 605 -2.39 13.39 8.32
C HIS A 605 -1.09 13.47 7.50
N LEU A 606 -0.68 14.69 7.17
CA LEU A 606 0.50 14.98 6.35
C LEU A 606 1.27 16.14 6.98
N ARG A 607 2.53 16.32 6.60
CA ARG A 607 3.26 17.54 6.91
C ARG A 607 2.65 18.74 6.19
N ASP A 608 2.17 19.73 6.96
CA ASP A 608 1.58 20.99 6.50
C ASP A 608 0.49 20.84 5.38
N PRO A 609 -0.68 20.24 5.68
CA PRO A 609 -1.73 20.04 4.68
C PRO A 609 -2.59 21.30 4.44
N PHE A 610 -2.60 22.24 5.39
CA PHE A 610 -3.36 23.48 5.36
C PHE A 610 -2.42 24.69 5.23
N GLU A 611 -1.80 24.84 4.06
CA GLU A 611 -0.64 25.74 3.90
C GLU A 611 -0.97 27.20 3.59
N SER A 612 -2.18 27.51 3.10
CA SER A 612 -2.52 28.83 2.55
C SER A 612 -3.93 29.29 2.88
N LEU A 613 -4.07 30.56 3.25
CA LEU A 613 -5.37 31.23 3.42
C LEU A 613 -6.20 31.23 2.13
N ALA A 614 -5.55 31.27 0.96
CA ALA A 614 -6.23 31.27 -0.33
C ALA A 614 -6.95 29.95 -0.64
N HIS A 615 -6.62 28.87 0.08
CA HIS A 615 -7.31 27.58 -0.05
C HIS A 615 -8.69 27.57 0.61
N PHE A 616 -9.01 28.59 1.43
CA PHE A 616 -10.29 28.69 2.12
C PHE A 616 -11.25 29.60 1.36
N ASN A 617 -12.50 29.17 1.23
CA ASN A 617 -13.60 30.03 0.83
C ASN A 617 -14.55 30.21 2.02
N TRP A 618 -14.52 31.40 2.60
CA TRP A 618 -15.29 31.74 3.80
C TRP A 618 -16.79 31.86 3.56
N GLN A 619 -17.21 32.20 2.34
CA GLN A 619 -18.62 32.38 1.98
C GLN A 619 -19.35 31.04 1.87
N TYR A 620 -18.75 30.09 1.17
CA TYR A 620 -19.29 28.74 1.00
C TYR A 620 -18.83 27.78 2.11
N ARG A 621 -17.92 28.22 2.98
CA ARG A 621 -17.37 27.47 4.12
C ARG A 621 -16.79 26.16 3.65
N LEU A 622 -15.75 26.26 2.84
CA LEU A 622 -15.06 25.11 2.25
C LEU A 622 -13.56 25.36 2.16
N VAL A 623 -12.80 24.28 2.09
CA VAL A 623 -11.34 24.30 1.96
C VAL A 623 -10.90 23.40 0.81
N TYR A 624 -9.91 23.87 0.06
CA TYR A 624 -9.18 23.05 -0.91
C TYR A 624 -8.07 22.26 -0.21
N ILE A 625 -8.04 20.95 -0.43
CA ILE A 625 -7.08 20.03 0.17
C ILE A 625 -6.38 19.24 -0.95
N ASN A 626 -5.05 19.19 -0.87
CA ASN A 626 -4.21 18.41 -1.78
C ASN A 626 -3.31 17.46 -0.99
N ASP A 627 -3.88 16.30 -0.62
CA ASP A 627 -3.26 15.28 0.25
C ASP A 627 -3.10 13.90 -0.45
N LYS A 628 -3.51 13.80 -1.72
CA LYS A 628 -3.36 12.61 -2.58
C LYS A 628 -2.76 13.03 -3.90
N THR A 629 -1.81 12.27 -4.43
CA THR A 629 -1.16 12.60 -5.70
C THR A 629 -1.04 11.40 -6.61
N ASP A 630 -1.71 11.50 -7.77
CA ASP A 630 -1.62 10.54 -8.86
C ASP A 630 -1.09 11.30 -10.09
N ASP A 631 0.21 11.19 -10.40
CA ASP A 631 0.93 11.64 -11.60
C ASP A 631 0.34 12.82 -12.41
N GLY A 632 -0.07 13.89 -11.72
CA GLY A 632 -0.64 15.11 -12.34
C GLY A 632 -2.07 14.99 -12.88
N LEU A 633 -2.78 13.89 -12.62
CA LEU A 633 -4.16 13.65 -13.03
C LEU A 633 -5.20 13.99 -11.95
N HIS A 634 -4.81 13.94 -10.67
CA HIS A 634 -5.63 14.44 -9.56
C HIS A 634 -5.05 15.73 -9.00
N SER A 635 -5.88 16.76 -8.99
CA SER A 635 -5.57 18.11 -8.54
C SER A 635 -6.54 18.46 -7.40
N GLY A 636 -6.17 18.02 -6.19
CA GLY A 636 -6.89 18.26 -4.93
C GLY A 636 -8.40 17.98 -4.92
N ARG A 637 -9.04 18.37 -3.81
CA ARG A 637 -10.50 18.29 -3.62
C ARG A 637 -11.01 19.45 -2.78
N LEU A 638 -12.32 19.69 -2.84
CA LEU A 638 -13.00 20.64 -1.95
C LEU A 638 -13.74 19.88 -0.85
N VAL A 639 -13.57 20.32 0.39
CA VAL A 639 -14.22 19.76 1.57
C VAL A 639 -15.01 20.86 2.29
N PRO A 640 -16.28 20.60 2.67
CA PRO A 640 -17.07 21.57 3.42
C PRO A 640 -16.56 21.69 4.86
N LEU A 641 -16.72 22.87 5.45
CA LEU A 641 -16.33 23.20 6.82
C LEU A 641 -17.55 23.58 7.67
N PRO A 642 -17.64 23.08 8.91
CA PRO A 642 -18.55 23.60 9.94
C PRO A 642 -18.31 25.09 10.24
N GLU A 643 -19.35 25.82 10.66
CA GLU A 643 -19.24 27.24 11.02
C GLU A 643 -18.27 27.45 12.19
N SER A 644 -18.33 26.57 13.18
CA SER A 644 -17.50 26.62 14.38
C SER A 644 -16.00 26.58 14.05
N VAL A 645 -15.60 25.72 13.11
CA VAL A 645 -14.22 25.68 12.62
C VAL A 645 -13.87 26.97 11.91
N CYS A 646 -14.75 27.48 11.04
CA CYS A 646 -14.52 28.77 10.38
C CYS A 646 -14.38 29.92 11.39
N ALA A 647 -15.14 29.92 12.49
CA ALA A 647 -15.01 30.90 13.56
C ALA A 647 -13.64 30.80 14.24
N LEU A 648 -13.22 29.60 14.67
CA LEU A 648 -11.90 29.35 15.27
C LEU A 648 -10.76 29.87 14.38
N LEU A 649 -10.82 29.57 13.08
CA LEU A 649 -9.80 30.00 12.13
C LEU A 649 -9.78 31.52 11.94
N ARG A 650 -10.94 32.19 11.96
CA ARG A 650 -10.99 33.66 11.93
C ARG A 650 -10.34 34.26 13.18
N SER A 651 -10.54 33.66 14.35
CA SER A 651 -9.88 34.08 15.60
C SER A 651 -8.37 33.91 15.51
N TYR A 652 -7.88 32.79 14.97
CA TYR A 652 -6.46 32.57 14.70
C TYR A 652 -5.87 33.61 13.73
N VAL A 653 -6.58 33.91 12.64
CA VAL A 653 -6.15 34.94 11.66
C VAL A 653 -6.08 36.33 12.29
N LYS A 654 -7.06 36.71 13.14
CA LYS A 654 -7.00 37.95 13.91
C LYS A 654 -5.80 37.97 14.86
N TYR A 655 -5.55 36.86 15.54
CA TYR A 655 -4.40 36.71 16.44
C TYR A 655 -3.07 36.85 15.68
N LEU A 656 -2.93 36.27 14.49
CA LEU A 656 -1.72 36.43 13.66
C LEU A 656 -1.43 37.90 13.29
N ALA A 657 -2.47 38.70 13.06
CA ALA A 657 -2.30 40.14 12.82
C ALA A 657 -1.69 40.83 14.04
N LYS A 658 -2.22 40.55 15.24
CA LYS A 658 -1.70 41.11 16.49
C LYS A 658 -0.30 40.59 16.82
N LEU A 659 -0.03 39.32 16.52
CA LEU A 659 1.30 38.73 16.66
C LEU A 659 2.33 39.46 15.79
N ALA A 660 1.98 39.79 14.53
CA ALA A 660 2.85 40.54 13.63
C ALA A 660 3.22 41.91 14.22
N ASP A 661 2.26 42.61 14.82
CA ASP A 661 2.50 43.89 15.50
C ASP A 661 3.40 43.72 16.73
N ALA A 662 3.12 42.72 17.58
CA ALA A 662 3.85 42.46 18.82
C ALA A 662 5.32 42.08 18.61
N ILE A 663 5.65 41.38 17.52
CA ILE A 663 7.03 40.97 17.21
C ILE A 663 7.74 41.92 16.23
N SER A 664 7.09 42.98 15.77
CA SER A 664 7.59 43.86 14.71
C SER A 664 8.98 44.46 14.99
N THR A 665 9.28 44.76 16.25
CA THR A 665 10.57 45.29 16.70
C THR A 665 11.62 44.21 16.96
N LEU A 666 11.18 43.01 17.40
CA LEU A 666 12.05 41.88 17.72
C LEU A 666 12.49 41.11 16.46
N ARG A 667 11.55 40.88 15.54
CA ARG A 667 11.73 40.11 14.32
C ARG A 667 10.96 40.73 13.14
N PRO A 668 11.44 41.88 12.61
CA PRO A 668 10.76 42.62 11.54
C PRO A 668 10.54 41.78 10.27
N GLU A 669 11.47 40.87 9.95
CA GLU A 669 11.34 39.98 8.79
C GLU A 669 10.13 39.05 8.91
N LEU A 670 9.88 38.47 10.10
CA LEU A 670 8.72 37.59 10.32
C LEU A 670 7.42 38.38 10.32
N ALA A 671 7.40 39.55 10.97
CA ALA A 671 6.24 40.45 10.94
C ALA A 671 5.85 40.83 9.51
N SER A 672 6.83 41.14 8.66
CA SER A 672 6.59 41.41 7.23
C SER A 672 6.04 40.19 6.48
N LYS A 673 6.60 38.99 6.72
CA LYS A 673 6.07 37.73 6.16
C LYS A 673 4.62 37.47 6.58
N LEU A 674 4.27 37.75 7.84
CA LEU A 674 2.91 37.63 8.35
C LEU A 674 1.95 38.64 7.71
N ALA A 675 2.35 39.90 7.57
CA ALA A 675 1.54 40.90 6.87
C ALA A 675 1.25 40.47 5.42
N MET A 676 2.27 40.00 4.68
CA MET A 676 2.08 39.46 3.33
C MET A 676 1.14 38.26 3.31
N LEU A 677 1.25 37.34 4.28
CA LEU A 677 0.37 36.19 4.42
C LEU A 677 -1.09 36.62 4.58
N LEU A 678 -1.36 37.55 5.50
CA LEU A 678 -2.70 38.05 5.81
C LEU A 678 -3.34 38.83 4.64
N GLU A 679 -2.52 39.50 3.83
CA GLU A 679 -2.96 40.14 2.60
C GLU A 679 -3.19 39.15 1.44
N GLY A 680 -2.90 37.86 1.63
CA GLY A 680 -3.01 36.84 0.60
C GLY A 680 -1.92 36.93 -0.47
N ARG A 681 -0.80 37.59 -0.18
CA ARG A 681 0.37 37.66 -1.07
C ARG A 681 1.26 36.42 -0.88
N SER A 682 2.00 36.07 -1.93
CA SER A 682 2.95 34.96 -1.89
C SER A 682 4.07 35.24 -0.89
N THR A 683 4.30 34.33 0.06
CA THR A 683 5.32 34.45 1.10
C THR A 683 5.87 33.07 1.46
N PRO A 684 7.17 32.92 1.79
CA PRO A 684 7.75 31.66 2.25
C PRO A 684 7.43 31.41 3.75
N LEU A 685 6.15 31.51 4.11
CA LEU A 685 5.62 31.24 5.45
C LEU A 685 4.27 30.50 5.28
N PRO A 686 4.11 29.29 5.87
CA PRO A 686 2.82 28.60 5.83
C PRO A 686 1.78 29.28 6.74
N MET A 687 0.49 29.06 6.47
CA MET A 687 -0.61 29.57 7.30
C MET A 687 -0.50 29.12 8.76
N PHE A 688 -0.10 27.88 8.99
CA PHE A 688 0.18 27.34 10.33
C PHE A 688 1.65 27.01 10.42
N PHE A 689 2.29 27.48 11.49
CA PHE A 689 3.70 27.25 11.79
C PHE A 689 3.88 27.19 13.31
N LYS A 690 5.02 26.66 13.74
CA LYS A 690 5.52 26.77 15.11
C LYS A 690 6.71 27.72 15.16
N LEU A 691 7.06 28.21 16.33
CA LEU A 691 8.17 29.10 16.59
C LEU A 691 9.14 28.49 17.61
N ASP A 692 10.44 28.64 17.36
CA ASP A 692 11.51 28.38 18.34
C ASP A 692 11.76 29.62 19.23
N SER A 693 12.69 29.52 20.18
CA SER A 693 13.08 30.64 21.04
C SER A 693 13.88 31.75 20.32
N ALA A 694 14.30 31.52 19.07
CA ALA A 694 14.81 32.55 18.17
C ALA A 694 13.70 33.17 17.30
N LEU A 695 12.44 32.86 17.60
CA LEU A 695 11.24 33.20 16.84
C LEU A 695 11.33 32.78 15.37
N LYS A 696 12.11 31.75 15.01
CA LYS A 696 12.16 31.16 13.66
C LYS A 696 11.00 30.22 13.45
N TRP A 697 10.43 30.22 12.24
CA TRP A 697 9.30 29.37 11.95
C TRP A 697 9.74 27.94 11.64
N HIS A 698 8.96 26.98 12.14
CA HIS A 698 9.11 25.55 11.97
C HIS A 698 7.83 24.95 11.39
N SER A 699 7.96 23.83 10.68
CA SER A 699 6.82 23.08 10.16
C SER A 699 5.96 22.54 11.31
N MET A 700 4.67 22.32 11.07
CA MET A 700 3.79 21.74 12.10
C MET A 700 4.19 20.33 12.51
N GLY A 701 4.90 19.61 11.64
CA GLY A 701 5.45 18.28 11.91
C GLY A 701 6.75 18.28 12.72
N ASP A 702 7.38 19.44 12.97
CA ASP A 702 8.60 19.49 13.76
C ASP A 702 8.27 19.28 15.27
N HIS A 703 9.09 18.47 15.95
CA HIS A 703 8.98 18.13 17.38
C HIS A 703 9.96 18.96 18.24
N ASP A 704 9.91 18.78 19.56
CA ASP A 704 10.82 19.41 20.54
C ASP A 704 10.82 20.96 20.53
N LEU A 705 9.64 21.55 20.29
CA LEU A 705 9.43 23.00 20.30
C LEU A 705 8.63 23.44 21.55
N PRO A 706 8.74 24.72 21.97
CA PRO A 706 8.01 25.26 23.12
C PRO A 706 6.51 24.94 23.06
N GLY A 707 5.94 24.57 24.20
CA GLY A 707 4.54 24.13 24.34
C GLY A 707 4.31 22.64 24.08
N GLY A 708 5.24 21.92 23.44
CA GLY A 708 5.16 20.47 23.22
C GLY A 708 3.98 20.03 22.34
N GLU A 709 3.70 18.72 22.36
CA GLU A 709 2.57 18.13 21.64
C GLU A 709 1.26 18.38 22.37
N LEU A 710 0.26 18.81 21.60
CA LEU A 710 -1.02 19.22 22.16
C LEU A 710 -1.96 18.04 22.48
N LEU A 711 -1.85 16.91 21.78
CA LEU A 711 -2.61 15.68 22.08
C LEU A 711 -1.69 14.67 22.76
N GLN A 712 -2.13 14.10 23.86
CA GLN A 712 -1.37 13.18 24.71
C GLN A 712 -2.12 11.86 24.87
N TRP A 713 -2.08 11.03 23.82
CA TRP A 713 -2.69 9.69 23.78
C TRP A 713 -1.87 8.72 22.93
N SER A 714 -2.25 7.44 22.91
CA SER A 714 -1.61 6.39 22.12
C SER A 714 -2.32 6.07 20.79
N LEU A 715 -3.38 6.82 20.44
CA LEU A 715 -4.09 6.64 19.17
C LEU A 715 -3.26 7.15 17.98
N PRO A 716 -3.33 6.50 16.81
CA PRO A 716 -2.55 6.89 15.65
C PRO A 716 -3.04 8.21 15.04
N ALA A 717 -2.16 8.93 14.35
CA ALA A 717 -2.43 10.28 13.82
C ALA A 717 -3.59 10.36 12.81
N ASN A 718 -3.93 9.24 12.16
CA ASN A 718 -5.05 9.14 11.22
C ASN A 718 -6.43 8.95 11.90
N VAL A 719 -6.52 8.91 13.24
CA VAL A 719 -7.77 8.67 13.98
C VAL A 719 -8.93 9.57 13.57
N PHE A 720 -8.69 10.85 13.29
CA PHE A 720 -9.73 11.78 12.86
C PHE A 720 -10.29 11.44 11.48
N ARG A 721 -9.48 10.87 10.59
CA ARG A 721 -9.93 10.39 9.27
C ARG A 721 -10.87 9.20 9.38
N HIS A 722 -10.56 8.25 10.28
CA HIS A 722 -11.44 7.12 10.59
C HIS A 722 -12.75 7.59 11.20
N ARG A 723 -12.66 8.42 12.25
CA ARG A 723 -13.84 9.00 12.91
C ARG A 723 -14.74 9.73 11.92
N TYR A 724 -14.17 10.55 11.04
CA TYR A 724 -14.92 11.31 10.04
C TYR A 724 -15.77 10.40 9.15
N ALA A 725 -15.17 9.36 8.56
CA ALA A 725 -15.87 8.39 7.72
C ALA A 725 -16.99 7.66 8.48
N GLN A 726 -16.66 7.12 9.65
CA GLN A 726 -17.55 6.26 10.43
C GLN A 726 -18.74 7.04 10.99
N ARG A 727 -18.50 8.24 11.54
CA ARG A 727 -19.56 9.07 12.14
C ARG A 727 -20.51 9.63 11.09
N LEU A 728 -20.00 10.08 9.93
CA LEU A 728 -20.89 10.52 8.84
C LEU A 728 -21.75 9.37 8.30
N ALA A 729 -21.18 8.18 8.13
CA ALA A 729 -21.92 7.01 7.69
C ALA A 729 -23.04 6.65 8.69
N ARG A 730 -22.72 6.63 10.00
CA ARG A 730 -23.71 6.39 11.07
C ARG A 730 -24.80 7.46 11.14
N SER A 731 -24.50 8.69 10.73
CA SER A 731 -25.49 9.78 10.61
C SER A 731 -26.32 9.71 9.32
N GLY A 732 -26.13 8.70 8.46
CA GLY A 732 -26.92 8.52 7.24
C GLY A 732 -26.42 9.33 6.04
N VAL A 733 -25.21 9.88 6.10
CA VAL A 733 -24.59 10.52 4.93
C VAL A 733 -24.24 9.44 3.89
N SER A 734 -24.57 9.69 2.63
CA SER A 734 -24.28 8.77 1.53
C SER A 734 -22.78 8.45 1.47
N ILE A 735 -22.43 7.16 1.42
CA ILE A 735 -21.03 6.71 1.39
C ILE A 735 -20.27 7.28 0.19
N GLU A 736 -20.94 7.39 -0.96
CA GLU A 736 -20.39 8.04 -2.16
C GLU A 736 -20.00 9.51 -1.92
N VAL A 737 -20.76 10.24 -1.10
CA VAL A 737 -20.44 11.64 -0.72
C VAL A 737 -19.25 11.69 0.20
N ILE A 738 -19.21 10.81 1.20
CA ILE A 738 -18.09 10.69 2.15
C ILE A 738 -16.81 10.42 1.36
N ASP A 739 -16.84 9.46 0.44
CA ASP A 739 -15.71 9.12 -0.42
C ASP A 739 -15.29 10.31 -1.29
N GLY A 740 -16.25 11.03 -1.87
CA GLY A 740 -15.99 12.27 -2.60
C GLY A 740 -15.31 13.37 -1.77
N TRP A 741 -15.69 13.52 -0.50
CA TRP A 741 -15.08 14.48 0.44
C TRP A 741 -13.75 14.00 1.01
N MET A 742 -13.52 12.68 1.08
CA MET A 742 -12.27 12.09 1.55
C MET A 742 -11.24 11.90 0.42
N GLY A 743 -11.63 12.14 -0.82
CA GLY A 743 -10.77 11.97 -2.00
C GLY A 743 -10.61 10.51 -2.41
N HIS A 744 -11.56 9.65 -2.06
CA HIS A 744 -11.65 8.29 -2.57
C HIS A 744 -12.37 8.35 -3.93
N ALA A 745 -11.61 8.17 -4.99
CA ALA A 745 -12.12 7.94 -6.33
C ALA A 745 -11.73 6.53 -6.72
N GLU A 746 -12.72 5.67 -6.97
CA GLU A 746 -12.45 4.34 -7.47
C GLU A 746 -12.41 4.32 -9.00
N ARG A 747 -11.85 3.25 -9.55
CA ARG A 747 -11.59 2.94 -10.98
C ARG A 747 -12.65 3.49 -11.94
N GLY A 748 -12.56 4.75 -12.37
CA GLY A 748 -13.55 5.36 -13.28
C GLY A 748 -14.94 5.60 -12.65
N ALA A 749 -15.02 5.71 -11.33
CA ALA A 749 -16.24 5.90 -10.55
C ALA A 749 -16.08 7.03 -9.51
N ALA A 750 -15.42 8.14 -9.87
CA ALA A 750 -15.27 9.25 -8.93
C ALA A 750 -16.62 9.97 -8.73
N THR A 751 -16.99 10.23 -7.48
CA THR A 751 -18.25 10.89 -7.09
C THR A 751 -18.55 12.17 -7.87
N TYR A 752 -17.52 12.95 -8.18
CA TYR A 752 -17.66 14.30 -8.72
C TYR A 752 -16.76 14.55 -9.96
N SER A 753 -16.71 13.58 -10.87
CA SER A 753 -16.05 13.72 -12.18
C SER A 753 -16.94 14.34 -13.25
N ASP A 754 -16.37 14.55 -14.44
CA ASP A 754 -17.07 15.09 -15.62
C ASP A 754 -18.20 14.16 -16.13
N TYR A 755 -18.22 12.89 -15.69
CA TYR A 755 -19.25 11.91 -16.03
C TYR A 755 -20.31 11.73 -14.94
N SER A 756 -20.11 12.34 -13.77
CA SER A 756 -21.06 12.29 -12.66
C SER A 756 -22.08 13.43 -12.77
N PRO A 757 -23.40 13.16 -12.69
CA PRO A 757 -24.41 14.21 -12.61
C PRO A 757 -24.45 14.88 -11.22
N ARG A 758 -23.65 14.40 -10.27
CA ARG A 758 -23.70 14.82 -8.86
C ARG A 758 -23.04 16.19 -8.65
N SER A 759 -23.59 16.99 -7.73
CA SER A 759 -23.14 18.36 -7.50
C SER A 759 -22.64 18.58 -6.08
N ARG A 760 -21.33 18.84 -5.93
CA ARG A 760 -20.65 19.12 -4.65
C ARG A 760 -21.41 20.11 -3.76
N LEU A 761 -21.76 21.27 -4.28
CA LEU A 761 -22.47 22.31 -3.51
C LEU A 761 -23.87 21.88 -3.05
N SER A 762 -24.53 20.99 -3.81
CA SER A 762 -25.84 20.45 -3.42
C SER A 762 -25.69 19.46 -2.28
N ASP A 763 -24.70 18.56 -2.34
CA ASP A 763 -24.39 17.63 -1.26
C ASP A 763 -23.94 18.37 0.02
N PHE A 764 -23.11 19.42 -0.11
CA PHE A 764 -22.71 20.26 1.04
C PHE A 764 -23.93 20.89 1.72
N LYS A 765 -24.90 21.37 0.94
CA LYS A 765 -26.13 21.97 1.47
C LYS A 765 -27.01 20.90 2.12
N GLN A 766 -27.12 19.73 1.51
CA GLN A 766 -27.94 18.63 1.99
C GLN A 766 -27.45 18.12 3.35
N TYR A 767 -26.14 17.91 3.48
CA TYR A 767 -25.53 17.29 4.66
C TYR A 767 -24.88 18.30 5.63
N LYS A 768 -25.28 19.57 5.55
CA LYS A 768 -24.74 20.64 6.40
C LYS A 768 -24.95 20.32 7.88
N LYS A 769 -26.13 19.84 8.26
CA LYS A 769 -26.49 19.60 9.66
C LYS A 769 -25.59 18.53 10.27
N GLU A 770 -25.40 17.43 9.57
CA GLU A 770 -24.61 16.28 9.97
C GLU A 770 -23.14 16.66 10.15
N LEU A 771 -22.60 17.53 9.29
CA LEU A 771 -21.24 18.08 9.42
C LEU A 771 -21.08 18.95 10.67
N GLU A 772 -22.03 19.85 10.92
CA GLU A 772 -22.01 20.74 12.09
C GLU A 772 -22.12 19.91 13.39
N GLU A 773 -22.98 18.90 13.43
CA GLU A 773 -23.14 17.99 14.57
C GLU A 773 -21.90 17.10 14.79
N LEU A 774 -21.28 16.58 13.72
CA LEU A 774 -20.09 15.73 13.80
C LEU A 774 -18.90 16.45 14.43
N PHE A 775 -18.71 17.72 14.10
CA PHE A 775 -17.64 18.53 14.69
C PHE A 775 -18.05 19.08 16.06
N GLY A 776 -19.28 19.56 16.20
CA GLY A 776 -19.80 20.12 17.45
C GLY A 776 -19.73 19.15 18.64
N SER A 777 -19.82 17.85 18.39
CA SER A 777 -19.69 16.84 19.45
C SER A 777 -18.30 16.78 20.09
N LEU A 778 -17.25 17.35 19.48
CA LEU A 778 -15.89 17.32 20.00
C LEU A 778 -15.57 18.42 21.03
N LEU A 779 -16.50 19.37 21.22
CA LEU A 779 -16.42 20.39 22.28
C LEU A 779 -15.17 21.29 22.20
N PHE A 780 -14.74 21.65 20.99
CA PHE A 780 -13.75 22.71 20.80
C PHE A 780 -14.28 24.05 21.33
N GLU A 781 -13.43 24.80 22.04
CA GLU A 781 -13.76 26.14 22.51
C GLU A 781 -13.39 27.19 21.47
N LEU A 782 -14.32 28.11 21.21
CA LEU A 782 -14.20 29.10 20.13
C LEU A 782 -14.01 30.53 20.66
N GLU A 783 -14.74 30.89 21.72
CA GLU A 783 -14.86 32.27 22.19
C GLU A 783 -13.67 32.73 23.06
N ALA A 784 -12.97 31.79 23.69
CA ALA A 784 -11.87 32.09 24.62
C ALA A 784 -10.66 32.80 23.98
N PHE A 785 -10.61 32.88 22.65
CA PHE A 785 -9.42 33.32 21.90
C PHE A 785 -9.65 34.57 21.04
N ASP A 786 -10.83 35.21 21.10
CA ASP A 786 -11.15 36.34 20.22
C ASP A 786 -10.47 37.66 20.63
N GLU A 787 -10.19 37.85 21.92
CA GLU A 787 -9.69 39.11 22.51
C GLU A 787 -8.23 39.02 22.97
N LEU A 788 -7.42 38.15 22.35
CA LEU A 788 -6.01 37.96 22.73
C LEU A 788 -5.14 39.15 22.33
N GLU A 789 -4.22 39.57 23.20
CA GLU A 789 -3.19 40.60 22.91
C GLU A 789 -1.80 40.01 23.22
N PRO A 790 -1.09 39.44 22.22
CA PRO A 790 0.20 38.83 22.46
C PRO A 790 1.23 39.84 22.96
N ASN A 791 1.96 39.49 24.01
CA ASN A 791 2.98 40.36 24.57
C ASN A 791 4.37 39.70 24.55
N PHE A 792 5.27 40.26 23.74
CA PHE A 792 6.67 39.84 23.64
C PHE A 792 7.65 40.90 24.19
N SER A 793 7.18 41.90 24.95
CA SER A 793 8.03 43.01 25.41
C SER A 793 9.21 42.58 26.29
N GLU A 794 9.07 41.47 27.01
CA GLU A 794 10.12 40.90 27.88
C GLU A 794 10.77 39.64 27.27
N PHE A 795 10.54 39.37 25.98
CA PHE A 795 11.05 38.18 25.31
C PHE A 795 12.49 38.38 24.82
N PHE A 796 13.36 37.41 25.10
CA PHE A 796 14.76 37.40 24.65
C PHE A 796 14.97 36.34 23.57
N LEU A 797 15.67 36.71 22.50
CA LEU A 797 15.99 35.79 21.40
C LEU A 797 17.19 34.91 21.74
N ASP A 798 17.02 33.61 21.59
CA ASP A 798 18.13 32.67 21.65
C ASP A 798 18.89 32.57 20.32
N ALA A 799 20.15 32.13 20.37
CA ALA A 799 20.91 31.81 19.18
C ALA A 799 20.61 30.38 18.71
N THR A 800 20.10 30.22 17.48
CA THR A 800 19.86 28.90 16.88
C THR A 800 20.57 28.75 15.54
N GLY A 801 21.15 27.56 15.29
CA GLY A 801 21.75 27.20 14.00
C GLY A 801 20.73 26.83 12.92
N TYR A 802 19.45 26.75 13.28
CA TYR A 802 18.36 26.39 12.39
C TYR A 802 18.18 27.40 11.25
N ARG A 803 17.85 26.89 10.05
CA ARG A 803 17.54 27.70 8.86
C ARG A 803 16.11 27.41 8.43
N GLU A 804 15.31 28.46 8.33
CA GLU A 804 13.92 28.36 7.90
C GLU A 804 13.83 27.72 6.50
N PRO A 805 12.87 26.79 6.29
CA PRO A 805 12.66 26.19 4.98
C PRO A 805 12.24 27.22 3.93
N ILE A 806 12.56 26.93 2.66
CA ILE A 806 12.09 27.73 1.50
C ILE A 806 10.78 27.16 0.93
N ARG A 807 10.54 25.86 1.14
CA ARG A 807 9.36 25.13 0.66
C ARG A 807 8.67 24.52 1.86
N PHE A 808 7.35 24.46 1.78
CA PHE A 808 6.49 23.78 2.76
C PHE A 808 5.33 23.15 2.00
N GLY A 809 4.58 22.31 2.72
CA GLY A 809 3.35 21.67 2.25
C GLY A 809 3.46 21.05 0.85
N PHE A 810 2.57 21.37 -0.08
CA PHE A 810 2.50 20.74 -1.40
C PHE A 810 3.77 20.98 -2.23
N ALA A 811 4.39 22.16 -2.12
CA ALA A 811 5.60 22.49 -2.87
C ALA A 811 6.80 21.66 -2.40
N GLU A 812 6.92 21.43 -1.09
CA GLU A 812 7.95 20.57 -0.49
C GLU A 812 7.71 19.10 -0.87
N ARG A 813 6.49 18.58 -0.67
CA ARG A 813 6.13 17.20 -1.04
C ARG A 813 6.39 16.93 -2.52
N ARG A 814 6.02 17.86 -3.41
CA ARG A 814 6.30 17.74 -4.85
C ARG A 814 7.80 17.73 -5.17
N TRP A 815 8.59 18.53 -4.46
CA TRP A 815 10.03 18.54 -4.66
C TRP A 815 10.68 17.25 -4.18
N ASN A 816 10.33 16.77 -2.97
CA ASN A 816 10.79 15.48 -2.42
C ASN A 816 10.49 14.34 -3.39
N ARG A 817 9.25 14.23 -3.88
CA ARG A 817 8.89 13.25 -4.92
C ARG A 817 9.73 13.33 -6.17
N SER A 818 10.01 14.55 -6.66
CA SER A 818 10.83 14.70 -7.85
C SER A 818 12.24 14.17 -7.61
N GLN A 819 12.79 14.37 -6.42
CA GLN A 819 14.10 13.81 -6.06
C GLN A 819 14.03 12.29 -5.91
N ASP A 820 13.00 11.77 -5.24
CA ASP A 820 12.80 10.33 -5.05
C ASP A 820 12.59 9.62 -6.38
N LEU A 821 11.76 10.16 -7.28
CA LEU A 821 11.56 9.63 -8.62
C LEU A 821 12.86 9.63 -9.43
N LYS A 822 13.64 10.72 -9.39
CA LYS A 822 14.95 10.78 -10.05
C LYS A 822 15.91 9.73 -9.48
N ARG A 823 15.92 9.56 -8.17
CA ARG A 823 16.72 8.54 -7.47
C ARG A 823 16.30 7.14 -7.92
N VAL A 824 15.01 6.82 -7.90
CA VAL A 824 14.48 5.50 -8.30
C VAL A 824 14.74 5.21 -9.77
N ILE A 825 14.57 6.20 -10.67
CA ILE A 825 14.91 6.05 -12.10
C ILE A 825 16.40 5.75 -12.26
N ARG A 826 17.28 6.47 -11.54
CA ARG A 826 18.73 6.23 -11.60
C ARG A 826 19.08 4.82 -11.11
N GLU A 827 18.55 4.43 -9.95
CA GLU A 827 18.73 3.11 -9.37
C GLU A 827 18.28 1.99 -10.33
N ALA A 828 17.08 2.10 -10.90
CA ALA A 828 16.55 1.11 -11.83
C ALA A 828 17.40 1.01 -13.10
N LYS A 829 17.88 2.14 -13.64
CA LYS A 829 18.80 2.14 -14.79
C LYS A 829 20.12 1.45 -14.46
N THR A 830 20.67 1.66 -13.27
CA THR A 830 21.88 0.94 -12.83
C THR A 830 21.63 -0.56 -12.73
N ASP A 831 20.50 -0.97 -12.14
CA ASP A 831 20.14 -2.39 -12.00
C ASP A 831 19.98 -3.07 -13.38
N ILE A 832 19.29 -2.40 -14.31
CA ILE A 832 19.15 -2.88 -15.69
C ILE A 832 20.52 -2.91 -16.38
N ALA A 833 21.35 -1.87 -16.24
CA ALA A 833 22.68 -1.81 -16.86
C ALA A 833 23.59 -2.94 -16.36
N LEU A 834 23.61 -3.22 -15.06
CA LEU A 834 24.39 -4.32 -14.49
C LEU A 834 23.93 -5.67 -15.04
N ALA A 835 22.62 -5.93 -15.06
CA ALA A 835 22.08 -7.17 -15.60
C ALA A 835 22.38 -7.34 -17.11
N THR A 836 22.24 -6.27 -17.89
CA THR A 836 22.44 -6.30 -19.35
C THR A 836 23.90 -6.36 -19.78
N GLN A 837 24.83 -5.86 -18.97
CA GLN A 837 26.27 -6.06 -19.18
C GLN A 837 26.68 -7.52 -18.91
N ILE A 838 26.00 -8.22 -17.99
CA ILE A 838 26.25 -9.65 -17.73
C ILE A 838 25.75 -10.50 -18.90
N THR A 839 24.50 -10.24 -19.33
CA THR A 839 23.82 -10.94 -20.43
C THR A 839 22.96 -9.92 -21.18
N PRO A 840 23.19 -9.63 -22.48
CA PRO A 840 22.34 -8.71 -23.24
C PRO A 840 20.85 -9.13 -23.23
N LEU A 841 19.91 -8.18 -23.19
CA LEU A 841 18.46 -8.45 -23.12
C LEU A 841 17.97 -9.42 -24.21
N ALA A 842 18.46 -9.27 -25.44
CA ALA A 842 18.09 -10.13 -26.57
C ALA A 842 18.56 -11.59 -26.42
N SER A 843 19.51 -11.86 -25.51
CA SER A 843 20.11 -13.17 -25.26
C SER A 843 19.73 -13.77 -23.90
N MET A 844 18.97 -13.05 -23.06
CA MET A 844 18.53 -13.56 -21.77
C MET A 844 17.52 -14.71 -21.95
N SER A 845 17.67 -15.76 -21.14
CA SER A 845 16.65 -16.81 -21.01
C SER A 845 15.38 -16.27 -20.35
N ALA A 846 14.27 -16.97 -20.51
CA ALA A 846 13.00 -16.60 -19.88
C ALA A 846 13.11 -16.50 -18.35
N GLN A 847 13.92 -17.35 -17.71
CA GLN A 847 14.14 -17.36 -16.27
C GLN A 847 15.00 -16.16 -15.81
N GLU A 848 16.03 -15.78 -16.56
CA GLU A 848 16.85 -14.60 -16.26
C GLU A 848 16.05 -13.30 -16.40
N LEU A 849 15.21 -13.23 -17.42
CA LEU A 849 14.35 -12.07 -17.63
C LEU A 849 13.26 -11.98 -16.56
N ASP A 850 12.64 -13.09 -16.15
CA ASP A 850 11.68 -13.09 -15.04
C ASP A 850 12.33 -12.66 -13.73
N LYS A 851 13.56 -13.11 -13.44
CA LYS A 851 14.35 -12.61 -12.30
C LYS A 851 14.57 -11.09 -12.38
N LEU A 852 14.90 -10.55 -13.55
CA LEU A 852 15.08 -9.11 -13.72
C LEU A 852 13.76 -8.33 -13.55
N VAL A 853 12.65 -8.87 -14.06
CA VAL A 853 11.30 -8.31 -13.84
C VAL A 853 10.95 -8.30 -12.35
N GLN A 854 11.21 -9.40 -11.65
CA GLN A 854 11.00 -9.51 -10.20
C GLN A 854 11.85 -8.47 -9.44
N ARG A 855 13.11 -8.24 -9.82
CA ARG A 855 13.96 -7.18 -9.24
C ARG A 855 13.49 -5.76 -9.55
N MET A 856 12.72 -5.55 -10.61
CA MET A 856 12.10 -4.25 -10.88
C MET A 856 10.88 -4.03 -9.97
N LEU A 857 10.14 -5.09 -9.66
CA LEU A 857 8.91 -5.05 -8.87
C LEU A 857 9.16 -5.14 -7.36
N TYR A 858 10.15 -5.92 -6.93
CA TYR A 858 10.41 -6.28 -5.53
C TYR A 858 11.90 -6.13 -5.16
N ARG A 859 12.14 -5.78 -3.90
CA ARG A 859 13.40 -5.83 -3.18
C ARG A 859 13.53 -7.23 -2.57
N ASP A 860 14.68 -7.87 -2.77
CA ASP A 860 15.04 -9.15 -2.14
C ASP A 860 13.95 -10.24 -2.27
N GLY A 861 13.25 -10.24 -3.41
CA GLY A 861 12.17 -11.17 -3.74
C GLY A 861 10.91 -11.07 -2.85
N SER A 862 10.86 -10.11 -1.93
CA SER A 862 9.80 -10.01 -0.92
C SER A 862 9.14 -8.63 -0.95
N LEU A 863 9.83 -7.55 -0.61
CA LEU A 863 9.21 -6.23 -0.41
C LEU A 863 9.00 -5.47 -1.73
N PRO A 864 7.80 -5.01 -2.10
CA PRO A 864 7.59 -4.19 -3.29
C PRO A 864 8.49 -2.94 -3.32
N HIS A 865 9.08 -2.65 -4.47
CA HIS A 865 9.79 -1.39 -4.66
C HIS A 865 8.80 -0.21 -4.66
N PRO A 866 9.15 0.95 -4.03
CA PRO A 866 8.46 2.19 -4.32
C PRO A 866 8.61 2.50 -5.81
N TYR A 867 7.52 2.91 -6.47
CA TYR A 867 7.46 3.14 -7.92
C TYR A 867 7.83 1.89 -8.76
N SER A 868 7.48 0.68 -8.30
CA SER A 868 7.65 -0.59 -9.03
C SER A 868 7.14 -0.53 -10.47
N ALA A 869 5.98 0.12 -10.69
CA ALA A 869 5.44 0.42 -12.01
C ALA A 869 6.46 1.10 -12.94
N ILE A 870 7.10 2.17 -12.45
CA ILE A 870 8.05 2.98 -13.22
C ILE A 870 9.31 2.18 -13.51
N ARG A 871 9.80 1.40 -12.54
CA ARG A 871 10.96 0.51 -12.71
C ARG A 871 10.71 -0.51 -13.82
N LEU A 872 9.55 -1.17 -13.81
CA LEU A 872 9.16 -2.12 -14.85
C LEU A 872 8.96 -1.44 -16.22
N GLN A 873 8.35 -0.25 -16.26
CA GLN A 873 8.21 0.52 -17.50
C GLN A 873 9.56 0.90 -18.12
N LEU A 874 10.57 1.21 -17.30
CA LEU A 874 11.93 1.46 -17.79
C LEU A 874 12.53 0.21 -18.43
N LEU A 875 12.41 -0.96 -17.80
CA LEU A 875 12.87 -2.22 -18.36
C LEU A 875 12.17 -2.56 -19.69
N ILE A 876 10.86 -2.37 -19.77
CA ILE A 876 10.08 -2.59 -21.00
C ILE A 876 10.59 -1.66 -22.11
N LYS A 877 10.84 -0.39 -21.79
CA LYS A 877 11.38 0.58 -22.75
C LYS A 877 12.76 0.18 -23.28
N GLU A 878 13.66 -0.30 -22.41
CA GLU A 878 14.98 -0.79 -22.84
C GLU A 878 14.88 -2.08 -23.68
N ALA A 879 13.95 -2.98 -23.34
CA ALA A 879 13.67 -4.18 -24.13
C ALA A 879 13.10 -3.83 -25.52
N ASP A 880 12.23 -2.81 -25.61
CA ASP A 880 11.70 -2.31 -26.87
C ASP A 880 12.81 -1.76 -27.79
N LEU A 881 13.80 -1.08 -27.22
CA LEU A 881 14.98 -0.58 -27.95
C LEU A 881 15.92 -1.70 -28.39
N ALA A 882 16.03 -2.79 -27.60
CA ALA A 882 16.90 -3.93 -27.89
C ALA A 882 16.37 -4.87 -28.98
N GLY A 883 15.09 -4.76 -29.37
CA GLY A 883 14.50 -5.47 -30.51
C GLY A 883 13.42 -6.50 -30.15
N ALA A 884 12.84 -7.13 -31.18
CA ALA A 884 11.61 -7.93 -31.06
C ALA A 884 11.73 -9.15 -30.13
N ALA A 885 12.88 -9.82 -30.07
CA ALA A 885 13.08 -11.01 -29.23
C ALA A 885 13.03 -10.70 -27.72
N ALA A 886 13.62 -9.58 -27.29
CA ALA A 886 13.55 -9.10 -25.90
C ALA A 886 12.14 -8.59 -25.55
N LYS A 887 11.47 -7.95 -26.52
CA LYS A 887 10.12 -7.40 -26.39
C LYS A 887 9.05 -8.45 -26.08
N SER A 888 9.08 -9.59 -26.79
CA SER A 888 8.15 -10.71 -26.58
C SER A 888 8.42 -11.47 -25.28
N ALA A 889 9.62 -11.39 -24.71
CA ALA A 889 10.01 -12.22 -23.58
C ALA A 889 9.47 -11.71 -22.23
N ILE A 890 9.14 -10.42 -22.10
CA ILE A 890 8.55 -9.85 -20.88
C ILE A 890 7.04 -10.16 -20.85
N LYS A 891 6.65 -11.14 -20.04
CA LYS A 891 5.26 -11.62 -19.90
C LYS A 891 4.36 -10.79 -18.98
N ARG A 892 4.78 -9.57 -18.62
CA ARG A 892 4.07 -8.73 -17.63
C ARG A 892 3.93 -7.29 -18.15
N ARG A 893 2.75 -6.70 -17.95
CA ARG A 893 2.46 -5.30 -18.28
C ARG A 893 1.81 -4.60 -17.10
N VAL A 894 2.24 -3.37 -16.85
CA VAL A 894 1.61 -2.49 -15.86
C VAL A 894 0.28 -2.00 -16.45
N VAL A 895 -0.80 -2.16 -15.72
CA VAL A 895 -2.08 -1.53 -16.06
C VAL A 895 -1.98 -0.05 -15.73
N ASN A 896 -1.96 0.77 -16.78
CA ASN A 896 -2.12 2.22 -16.62
C ASN A 896 -3.58 2.52 -16.32
N VAL A 897 -3.96 2.41 -15.04
CA VAL A 897 -5.17 3.03 -14.54
C VAL A 897 -5.00 4.52 -14.81
N ARG A 898 -5.78 5.08 -15.74
CA ARG A 898 -5.84 6.52 -15.91
C ARG A 898 -6.87 7.02 -14.91
N PRO A 899 -6.48 7.57 -13.74
CA PRO A 899 -7.43 8.21 -12.86
C PRO A 899 -8.22 9.27 -13.63
N GLU A 900 -9.50 9.41 -13.30
CA GLU A 900 -10.34 10.45 -13.89
C GLU A 900 -9.70 11.82 -13.61
N ARG A 901 -9.50 12.59 -14.67
CA ARG A 901 -8.83 13.89 -14.57
C ARG A 901 -9.68 14.80 -13.68
N SER A 902 -9.11 15.26 -12.57
CA SER A 902 -9.70 16.36 -11.79
C SER A 902 -9.42 17.67 -12.51
N LEU A 903 -10.42 18.52 -12.64
CA LEU A 903 -10.28 19.90 -13.13
C LEU A 903 -10.15 20.91 -11.99
N LEU A 904 -10.14 20.46 -10.74
CA LEU A 904 -10.01 21.34 -9.57
C LEU A 904 -8.56 21.83 -9.45
N THR A 905 -8.37 23.06 -8.99
CA THR A 905 -7.04 23.60 -8.66
C THR A 905 -7.13 24.35 -7.34
N ASP A 906 -5.99 24.71 -6.79
CA ASP A 906 -5.84 25.59 -5.62
C ASP A 906 -6.47 26.97 -5.80
N GLU A 907 -6.71 27.40 -7.04
CA GLU A 907 -7.41 28.66 -7.34
C GLU A 907 -8.93 28.58 -7.14
N VAL A 908 -9.53 27.38 -7.17
CA VAL A 908 -10.99 27.21 -7.17
C VAL A 908 -11.69 27.89 -5.99
N PRO A 909 -11.20 27.81 -4.73
CA PRO A 909 -11.79 28.54 -3.61
C PRO A 909 -11.92 30.04 -3.86
N THR A 910 -10.88 30.68 -4.41
CA THR A 910 -10.93 32.12 -4.73
C THR A 910 -11.90 32.42 -5.88
N GLN A 911 -11.94 31.58 -6.91
CA GLN A 911 -12.83 31.75 -8.06
C GLN A 911 -14.30 31.52 -7.70
N LEU A 912 -14.60 30.61 -6.75
CA LEU A 912 -15.96 30.38 -6.25
C LEU A 912 -16.59 31.64 -5.68
N GLY A 913 -15.81 32.54 -5.07
CA GLY A 913 -16.30 33.85 -4.61
C GLY A 913 -16.86 34.73 -5.75
N ARG A 914 -16.44 34.49 -7.00
CA ARG A 914 -16.94 35.19 -8.19
C ARG A 914 -18.23 34.59 -8.74
N LEU A 915 -18.65 33.41 -8.30
CA LEU A 915 -19.84 32.72 -8.80
C LEU A 915 -21.10 33.57 -8.66
N GLU A 916 -21.28 34.26 -7.53
CA GLU A 916 -22.44 35.15 -7.34
C GLU A 916 -22.48 36.29 -8.36
N LEU A 917 -21.31 36.84 -8.73
CA LEU A 917 -21.22 37.90 -9.73
C LEU A 917 -21.64 37.37 -11.10
N VAL A 918 -21.18 36.16 -11.44
CA VAL A 918 -21.55 35.48 -12.69
C VAL A 918 -23.04 35.13 -12.72
N GLU A 919 -23.61 34.67 -11.60
CA GLU A 919 -25.05 34.38 -11.49
C GLU A 919 -25.90 35.66 -11.57
N LYS A 920 -25.47 36.75 -10.92
CA LYS A 920 -26.11 38.07 -11.03
C LYS A 920 -26.06 38.58 -12.47
N TRP A 921 -24.91 38.44 -13.13
CA TRP A 921 -24.74 38.78 -14.54
C TRP A 921 -25.68 37.95 -15.43
N SER A 922 -25.73 36.62 -15.25
CA SER A 922 -26.61 35.72 -16.02
C SER A 922 -28.09 36.11 -15.88
N LYS A 923 -28.56 36.38 -14.65
CA LYS A 923 -29.94 36.84 -14.40
C LYS A 923 -30.24 38.18 -15.09
N LYS A 924 -29.29 39.13 -15.07
CA LYS A 924 -29.42 40.43 -15.74
C LYS A 924 -29.44 40.28 -17.26
N ALA A 925 -28.50 39.51 -17.81
CA ALA A 925 -28.36 39.24 -19.23
C ALA A 925 -29.67 38.68 -19.80
N LYS A 926 -30.25 37.64 -19.20
CA LYS A 926 -31.54 37.06 -19.65
C LYS A 926 -32.66 38.08 -19.80
N ARG A 927 -32.82 38.96 -18.80
CA ARG A 927 -33.90 39.97 -18.79
C ARG A 927 -33.74 40.98 -19.92
N GLN A 928 -32.50 41.31 -20.27
CA GLN A 928 -32.18 42.25 -21.33
C GLN A 928 -32.26 41.59 -22.72
N TYR A 929 -31.78 40.35 -22.86
CA TYR A 929 -31.66 39.67 -24.16
C TYR A 929 -32.96 39.12 -24.72
N ILE A 930 -33.94 38.72 -23.88
CA ILE A 930 -35.29 38.37 -24.36
C ILE A 930 -35.93 39.53 -25.15
N LYS A 931 -35.50 40.77 -24.91
CA LYS A 931 -36.01 41.98 -25.58
C LYS A 931 -35.15 42.47 -26.74
N ALA A 932 -34.00 41.83 -27.00
CA ALA A 932 -33.02 42.30 -27.98
C ALA A 932 -33.13 41.51 -29.29
N GLN A 933 -33.09 42.20 -30.45
CA GLN A 933 -32.96 41.53 -31.76
C GLN A 933 -31.50 41.15 -31.99
N LEU A 934 -31.14 39.90 -31.67
CA LEU A 934 -29.81 39.33 -31.91
C LEU A 934 -29.78 38.52 -33.21
N SER A 935 -28.63 38.53 -33.88
CA SER A 935 -28.32 37.53 -34.92
C SER A 935 -28.23 36.13 -34.32
N LYS A 936 -28.61 35.09 -35.07
CA LYS A 936 -28.52 33.67 -34.67
C LYS A 936 -27.21 33.29 -34.00
N ALA A 937 -26.06 33.66 -34.58
CA ALA A 937 -24.74 33.34 -34.02
C ALA A 937 -24.51 33.94 -32.61
N LYS A 938 -24.89 35.20 -32.41
CA LYS A 938 -24.80 35.86 -31.08
C LYS A 938 -25.76 35.25 -30.07
N ALA A 939 -26.96 34.87 -30.51
CA ALA A 939 -27.94 34.20 -29.66
C ALA A 939 -27.43 32.83 -29.20
N LEU A 940 -26.85 32.03 -30.10
CA LEU A 940 -26.25 30.74 -29.78
C LEU A 940 -25.05 30.87 -28.83
N GLN A 941 -24.13 31.81 -29.08
CA GLN A 941 -23.00 32.08 -28.17
C GLN A 941 -23.47 32.47 -26.77
N MET A 942 -24.43 33.40 -26.67
CA MET A 942 -25.00 33.82 -25.39
C MET A 942 -25.76 32.68 -24.71
N GLY A 943 -26.56 31.94 -25.48
CA GLY A 943 -27.28 30.76 -25.01
C GLY A 943 -26.33 29.71 -24.45
N ALA A 944 -25.22 29.42 -25.13
CA ALA A 944 -24.19 28.50 -24.67
C ALA A 944 -23.54 28.96 -23.36
N VAL A 945 -23.22 30.25 -23.21
CA VAL A 945 -22.68 30.82 -21.97
C VAL A 945 -23.68 30.73 -20.82
N LEU A 946 -24.94 31.13 -21.05
CA LEU A 946 -26.00 31.04 -20.04
C LEU A 946 -26.28 29.59 -19.63
N PHE A 947 -26.28 28.68 -20.60
CA PHE A 947 -26.42 27.25 -20.41
C PHE A 947 -25.29 26.68 -19.55
N CYS A 948 -24.03 27.01 -19.87
CA CYS A 948 -22.85 26.66 -19.08
C CYS A 948 -23.01 27.12 -17.62
N ILE A 949 -23.39 28.39 -17.39
CA ILE A 949 -23.54 28.96 -16.05
C ILE A 949 -24.68 28.30 -15.27
N GLU A 950 -25.86 28.16 -15.87
CA GLU A 950 -27.05 27.67 -15.16
C GLU A 950 -27.05 26.17 -14.93
N LYS A 951 -26.57 25.42 -15.91
CA LYS A 951 -26.53 23.96 -15.84
C LYS A 951 -25.23 23.47 -15.24
N ARG A 952 -24.28 24.37 -14.99
CA ARG A 952 -22.94 24.07 -14.47
C ARG A 952 -22.24 23.02 -15.33
N ILE A 953 -22.44 23.11 -16.65
CA ILE A 953 -21.83 22.22 -17.62
C ILE A 953 -20.56 22.88 -18.12
N SER A 954 -19.44 22.18 -17.98
CA SER A 954 -18.11 22.60 -18.44
C SER A 954 -17.63 21.80 -19.65
N TYR A 955 -18.46 20.92 -20.22
CA TYR A 955 -18.05 20.07 -21.34
C TYR A 955 -17.77 20.91 -22.60
N LEU A 956 -16.50 21.19 -22.83
CA LEU A 956 -16.05 22.19 -23.80
C LEU A 956 -16.54 21.91 -25.22
N ARG A 957 -16.55 20.64 -25.65
CA ARG A 957 -16.99 20.27 -26.99
C ARG A 957 -18.48 20.55 -27.18
N MET A 958 -19.32 20.10 -26.24
CA MET A 958 -20.76 20.40 -26.28
C MET A 958 -21.05 21.91 -26.25
N ILE A 959 -20.34 22.67 -25.40
CA ILE A 959 -20.54 24.13 -25.34
C ILE A 959 -20.16 24.78 -26.68
N ARG A 960 -19.08 24.32 -27.32
CA ARG A 960 -18.67 24.78 -28.66
C ARG A 960 -19.69 24.40 -29.72
N ASP A 961 -20.16 23.17 -29.71
CA ASP A 961 -21.17 22.69 -30.67
C ASP A 961 -22.48 23.48 -30.52
N ILE A 962 -22.93 23.71 -29.29
CA ILE A 962 -24.09 24.56 -29.00
C ILE A 962 -23.86 26.00 -29.49
N ALA A 963 -22.69 26.59 -29.19
CA ALA A 963 -22.37 27.95 -29.62
C ALA A 963 -22.30 28.10 -31.16
N CYS A 964 -21.96 27.02 -31.87
CA CYS A 964 -21.90 26.95 -33.32
C CYS A 964 -23.24 26.49 -33.97
N GLY A 965 -24.21 26.03 -33.19
CA GLY A 965 -25.48 25.53 -33.74
C GLY A 965 -25.43 24.09 -34.26
N HIS A 966 -24.51 23.27 -33.77
CA HIS A 966 -24.29 21.89 -34.22
C HIS A 966 -24.69 20.86 -33.17
N HIS A 967 -25.11 19.67 -33.63
CA HIS A 967 -25.22 18.47 -32.79
C HIS A 967 -26.19 18.54 -31.60
N PHE A 968 -27.14 19.49 -31.61
CA PHE A 968 -28.20 19.56 -30.61
C PHE A 968 -29.57 19.92 -31.21
N HIS A 969 -30.64 19.50 -30.53
CA HIS A 969 -32.01 19.93 -30.78
C HIS A 969 -32.67 20.41 -29.48
N VAL A 970 -33.69 21.26 -29.61
CA VAL A 970 -34.56 21.63 -28.50
C VAL A 970 -35.89 20.90 -28.67
N ILE A 971 -36.19 20.01 -27.74
CA ILE A 971 -37.41 19.20 -27.72
C ILE A 971 -38.34 19.76 -26.66
N GLN A 972 -39.61 19.96 -27.02
CA GLN A 972 -40.64 20.27 -26.05
C GLN A 972 -41.42 19.01 -25.67
N HIS A 973 -41.46 18.69 -24.37
CA HIS A 973 -42.36 17.69 -23.83
C HIS A 973 -43.25 18.33 -22.76
N LYS A 974 -44.54 18.43 -23.05
CA LYS A 974 -45.52 19.19 -22.26
C LYS A 974 -45.11 20.67 -22.11
N LYS A 975 -45.07 21.20 -20.89
CA LYS A 975 -44.62 22.57 -20.56
C LYS A 975 -43.12 22.66 -20.26
N THR A 976 -42.35 21.63 -20.62
CA THR A 976 -40.92 21.56 -20.34
C THR A 976 -40.14 21.43 -21.63
N TYR A 977 -39.09 22.23 -21.76
CA TYR A 977 -38.14 22.16 -22.87
C TYR A 977 -36.92 21.37 -22.45
N PHE A 978 -36.37 20.60 -23.36
CA PHE A 978 -35.17 19.78 -23.20
C PHE A 978 -34.21 20.08 -24.34
N LEU A 979 -32.92 20.15 -24.03
CA LEU A 979 -31.84 20.14 -25.01
C LEU A 979 -31.40 18.69 -25.16
N GLU A 980 -31.54 18.15 -26.36
CA GLU A 980 -30.96 16.87 -26.74
C GLU A 980 -29.62 17.13 -27.43
N TYR A 981 -28.56 16.44 -27.00
CA TYR A 981 -27.23 16.54 -27.60
C TYR A 981 -26.63 15.16 -27.84
N SER A 982 -25.95 15.01 -28.98
CA SER A 982 -25.08 13.87 -29.28
C SER A 982 -24.02 14.31 -30.28
N GLU A 983 -22.75 13.93 -30.06
CA GLU A 983 -21.65 14.22 -30.99
C GLU A 983 -21.84 13.63 -32.38
N THR A 984 -22.71 12.63 -32.48
CA THR A 984 -23.06 11.97 -33.73
C THR A 984 -24.49 12.31 -34.17
N LEU A 985 -25.11 13.34 -33.57
CA LEU A 985 -26.44 13.78 -33.97
C LEU A 985 -26.35 14.32 -35.40
N ILE A 986 -26.93 13.57 -36.33
CA ILE A 986 -27.17 13.97 -37.72
C ILE A 986 -28.61 14.48 -37.77
N VAL A 987 -28.86 15.56 -38.52
CA VAL A 987 -30.14 16.30 -38.54
C VAL A 987 -31.32 15.48 -39.08
N ASP A 988 -31.11 14.24 -39.56
CA ASP A 988 -32.17 13.37 -40.08
C ASP A 988 -32.88 12.54 -38.99
N LEU A 989 -34.20 12.75 -38.89
CA LEU A 989 -35.15 12.30 -37.86
C LEU A 989 -35.40 10.77 -37.74
N HIS A 990 -34.60 9.90 -38.35
CA HIS A 990 -34.97 8.48 -38.55
C HIS A 990 -33.99 7.41 -38.04
N LEU A 991 -32.97 7.74 -37.24
CA LEU A 991 -32.02 6.73 -36.76
C LEU A 991 -32.17 6.35 -35.29
N LYS A 992 -32.00 5.04 -35.05
CA LYS A 992 -32.19 4.31 -33.79
C LYS A 992 -31.33 4.87 -32.65
N LEU A 993 -31.93 4.84 -31.45
CA LEU A 993 -31.35 5.10 -30.13
C LEU A 993 -29.84 4.80 -30.06
N THR A 994 -29.05 5.86 -30.23
CA THR A 994 -27.66 5.93 -29.75
C THR A 994 -27.65 6.85 -28.52
N ARG A 995 -26.53 6.96 -27.81
CA ARG A 995 -26.45 7.66 -26.51
C ARG A 995 -26.81 9.16 -26.65
N HIS A 996 -28.04 9.54 -26.34
CA HIS A 996 -28.50 10.93 -26.32
C HIS A 996 -28.47 11.50 -24.89
N LEU A 997 -27.98 12.72 -24.75
CA LEU A 997 -28.05 13.47 -23.49
C LEU A 997 -29.26 14.41 -23.53
N HIS A 998 -30.23 14.22 -22.63
CA HIS A 998 -31.41 15.08 -22.51
C HIS A 998 -31.31 15.99 -21.28
N LEU A 999 -31.33 17.31 -21.48
CA LEU A 999 -31.17 18.29 -20.41
C LEU A 999 -32.33 19.28 -20.38
N LYS A 1000 -33.06 19.32 -19.26
CA LYS A 1000 -34.15 20.27 -19.07
C LYS A 1000 -33.66 21.72 -19.16
N LEU A 1001 -34.22 22.52 -20.06
CA LEU A 1001 -33.91 23.94 -20.24
C LEU A 1001 -34.81 24.85 -19.38
N THR A 1002 -34.29 26.03 -19.05
CA THR A 1002 -35.13 27.12 -18.54
C THR A 1002 -35.76 27.84 -19.73
N HIS A 1003 -37.01 28.30 -19.58
CA HIS A 1003 -37.76 28.99 -20.65
C HIS A 1003 -36.98 30.16 -21.29
N PRO A 1004 -36.21 30.98 -20.54
CA PRO A 1004 -35.35 32.01 -21.12
C PRO A 1004 -34.25 31.48 -22.05
N ILE A 1005 -33.56 30.38 -21.68
CA ILE A 1005 -32.53 29.78 -22.54
C ILE A 1005 -33.17 29.24 -23.82
N CYS A 1006 -34.33 28.60 -23.70
CA CYS A 1006 -35.05 28.06 -24.85
C CYS A 1006 -35.36 29.14 -25.89
N LEU A 1007 -35.85 30.31 -25.46
CA LEU A 1007 -36.13 31.44 -26.37
C LEU A 1007 -34.88 32.04 -27.03
N ILE A 1008 -33.70 31.84 -26.44
CA ILE A 1008 -32.43 32.33 -26.98
C ILE A 1008 -31.81 31.31 -27.95
N MET A 1009 -32.05 30.01 -27.72
CA MET A 1009 -31.50 28.92 -28.53
C MET A 1009 -32.39 28.50 -29.70
N ALA A 1010 -33.71 28.64 -29.56
CA ALA A 1010 -34.69 28.50 -30.65
C ALA A 1010 -34.69 29.75 -31.51
#